data_AF-A0A451A784-F1
#
_entry.id   AF-A0A451A784-F1
#
_cell.length_a   1.000
_cell.length_b   1.000
_cell.length_c   1.000
_cell.angle_alpha   90.00
_cell.angle_beta   90.00
_cell.angle_gamma   90.00
#
_symmetry.space_group_name_H-M   'P 1'
#
loop_
_entity.id
_entity.type
_entity.pdbx_description
1 polymer ?
#
loop_
_entity_poly.entity_id
_entity_poly.type
_entity_poly.pdbx_seq_one_letter_code
_entity_poly.pdbx_strand_id
1 'polypeptide(L)'
;MRQVFPLDPIIHLSEETRPKLKPGQVLVRINPKSGEIVPNKSLWPIRGVRSYVVTALTRAEHVVESETPVIFLRGFRYGVTLPLIVKYETNCPEGNQEQIAKALSREETPQESLEGKIDEIVQRYATENREEFAGELGKILLEMAQHLRREIQTSTGLYFDPNIKLQHQNDLTTHRITNKTVRVRTKDGREREFKLQLSADLEVIDEYEAALRFPEREAMENQLLETVERFCETELETRDLFKKETEQSEQWERLQKYLDSVLSSDSRRVSRLHIKPDLDDLKIQPFQEIAFDYPHTPHLSMEKIIIRNKIQLELDDAGKYLALGKPDLKDWAEKTLTALFQRELFEWTYLNFLLDFDGLKAKIKAAMEDSAREIGYREKQLITEPDLKENQLRYPSTYRFDYEGLYTKQPDVQVNLQVSTVFRIEKLEQIKGLLDRNLDVVVAIEESIRREIELYLHKIDPETVYMRFYVAGGENDRSLKEELESRVKNHLTGKEYDATVESVTVVPLNTEITEHMEKILHKLQDFRLKIIPRDYDGMIEFAGQISVDSVNPTGWHRFRRCDFSLNDILAFAEKSLTTELSEWEGAGLDSSGPKHRNFLEEQANRAVQVPVASQYGVRVEIKNFRSLAREGNAEYAKLRDEERIKTIERRRKRLEKTGELEDIRLDKALEKARHGMDQLEKLHEADLQLIIATDKTEEAERQTLNTRRDALLSDIPDLEFREDELDGRKKEFDLNKFRKSVAKDSRPLLSEIQEERRKALPNSPSDTAPNDTGQSEVREHRPEKPVSGVILPKEENDQLPRKARQPGSAKGQIKMAPDFDAPLEEFQEE
;
A
#
# COMPACT_ATOMS: atom_id res chain seq x y z
N MET A 1 25.74 -68.73 29.76
CA MET A 1 24.37 -68.45 30.25
C MET A 1 23.50 -69.60 29.77
N ARG A 2 22.52 -70.04 30.56
CA ARG A 2 21.56 -71.06 30.09
C ARG A 2 20.62 -70.41 29.07
N GLN A 3 20.41 -71.05 27.92
CA GLN A 3 19.41 -70.60 26.95
C GLN A 3 18.03 -70.73 27.59
N VAL A 4 17.26 -69.65 27.58
CA VAL A 4 15.90 -69.61 28.12
C VAL A 4 14.95 -69.80 26.96
N PHE A 5 14.08 -70.80 27.05
CA PHE A 5 13.07 -71.11 26.05
C PHE A 5 11.70 -70.59 26.49
N PRO A 6 10.79 -70.24 25.55
CA PRO A 6 9.45 -69.75 25.89
C PRO A 6 8.70 -70.66 26.87
N LEU A 7 8.81 -71.98 26.72
CA LEU A 7 8.13 -72.95 27.58
C LEU A 7 8.76 -73.18 28.96
N ASP A 8 9.96 -72.66 29.25
CA ASP A 8 10.66 -72.88 30.54
C ASP A 8 9.85 -72.51 31.82
N PRO A 9 8.96 -71.49 31.82
CA PRO A 9 8.07 -71.21 32.96
C PRO A 9 7.11 -72.36 33.28
N ILE A 10 6.67 -73.09 32.26
CA ILE A 10 5.74 -74.23 32.36
C ILE A 10 6.51 -75.53 32.60
N ILE A 11 7.54 -75.82 31.80
CA ILE A 11 8.35 -77.02 31.92
C ILE A 11 9.79 -76.76 31.50
N HIS A 12 10.74 -77.07 32.39
CA HIS A 12 12.18 -77.02 32.08
C HIS A 12 12.94 -78.22 32.64
N LEU A 13 14.06 -78.55 32.00
CA LEU A 13 14.97 -79.59 32.46
C LEU A 13 15.70 -79.13 33.74
N SER A 14 15.69 -79.96 34.79
CA SER A 14 16.43 -79.72 36.03
C SER A 14 17.76 -80.45 36.01
N GLU A 15 18.85 -79.69 36.11
CA GLU A 15 20.21 -80.21 36.29
C GLU A 15 20.43 -80.67 37.74
N GLU A 16 19.68 -80.13 38.69
CA GLU A 16 19.71 -80.55 40.09
C GLU A 16 18.91 -81.85 40.28
N THR A 17 19.48 -82.80 41.04
CA THR A 17 18.75 -84.04 41.38
C THR A 17 17.62 -83.83 42.38
N ARG A 18 17.61 -82.69 43.11
CA ARG A 18 16.60 -82.29 44.10
C ARG A 18 16.43 -80.76 44.12
N PRO A 19 15.82 -80.16 43.08
CA PRO A 19 15.57 -78.71 43.04
C PRO A 19 14.63 -78.25 44.16
N LYS A 20 14.79 -77.00 44.58
CA LYS A 20 13.83 -76.33 45.48
C LYS A 20 12.56 -75.96 44.71
N LEU A 21 11.53 -76.80 44.82
CA LEU A 21 10.22 -76.58 44.19
C LEU A 21 9.47 -75.43 44.86
N LYS A 22 8.87 -74.55 44.04
CA LYS A 22 7.90 -73.53 44.47
C LYS A 22 6.48 -74.14 44.58
N PRO A 23 5.53 -73.48 45.26
CA PRO A 23 4.12 -73.87 45.19
C PRO A 23 3.64 -74.01 43.74
N GLY A 24 2.88 -75.07 43.45
CA GLY A 24 2.43 -75.41 42.09
C GLY A 24 3.44 -76.18 41.23
N GLN A 25 4.71 -76.33 41.66
CA GLN A 25 5.72 -77.08 40.91
C GLN A 25 5.81 -78.55 41.30
N VAL A 26 5.92 -79.42 40.30
CA VAL A 26 6.08 -80.87 40.44
C VAL A 26 7.38 -81.31 39.75
N LEU A 27 8.20 -82.10 40.45
CA LEU A 27 9.38 -82.74 39.88
C LEU A 27 8.99 -84.08 39.25
N VAL A 28 8.95 -84.15 37.92
CA VAL A 28 8.69 -85.38 37.18
C VAL A 28 10.01 -85.95 36.67
N ARG A 29 10.27 -87.23 36.96
CA ARG A 29 11.49 -87.92 36.51
C ARG A 29 11.13 -88.93 35.45
N ILE A 30 11.82 -88.91 34.31
CA ILE A 30 11.49 -89.73 33.14
C ILE A 30 12.72 -90.51 32.68
N ASN A 31 12.52 -91.79 32.41
CA ASN A 31 13.50 -92.59 31.67
C ASN A 31 13.40 -92.25 30.18
N PRO A 32 14.39 -91.57 29.56
CA PRO A 32 14.32 -91.15 28.17
C PRO A 32 14.30 -92.31 27.18
N LYS A 33 14.65 -93.55 27.60
CA LYS A 33 14.58 -94.73 26.74
C LYS A 33 13.20 -95.39 26.69
N SER A 34 12.42 -95.34 27.77
CA SER A 34 11.06 -95.93 27.80
C SER A 34 9.95 -94.87 27.75
N GLY A 35 10.26 -93.59 27.99
CA GLY A 35 9.27 -92.54 28.16
C GLY A 35 8.41 -92.71 29.42
N GLU A 36 8.83 -93.56 30.37
CA GLU A 36 8.06 -93.83 31.58
C GLU A 36 8.53 -92.98 32.76
N ILE A 37 7.57 -92.65 33.63
CA ILE A 37 7.79 -91.89 34.85
C ILE A 37 8.43 -92.79 35.90
N VAL A 38 9.56 -92.35 36.43
CA VAL A 38 10.33 -93.06 37.45
C VAL A 38 9.89 -92.53 38.83
N PRO A 39 9.37 -93.38 39.74
CA PRO A 39 8.81 -92.91 41.00
C PRO A 39 9.87 -92.22 41.87
N ASN A 40 9.52 -91.05 42.43
CA ASN A 40 10.41 -90.19 43.21
C ASN A 40 10.96 -90.82 44.52
N LYS A 41 10.55 -92.05 44.88
CA LYS A 41 10.94 -92.76 46.11
C LYS A 41 12.34 -93.42 46.06
N SER A 42 13.05 -93.40 44.93
CA SER A 42 14.42 -93.93 44.88
C SER A 42 15.41 -93.03 45.63
N LEU A 43 16.08 -93.62 46.63
CA LEU A 43 17.14 -92.97 47.42
C LEU A 43 18.48 -92.85 46.68
N TRP A 44 18.63 -93.49 45.53
CA TRP A 44 19.89 -93.56 44.77
C TRP A 44 19.79 -92.79 43.44
N PRO A 45 20.86 -92.13 42.97
CA PRO A 45 20.88 -91.46 41.68
C PRO A 45 20.82 -92.48 40.54
N ILE A 46 19.65 -92.60 39.91
CA ILE A 46 19.45 -93.49 38.76
C ILE A 46 20.11 -92.84 37.54
N ARG A 47 21.23 -93.39 37.08
CA ARG A 47 21.94 -92.91 35.89
C ARG A 47 21.03 -92.97 34.66
N GLY A 48 21.03 -91.90 33.88
CA GLY A 48 20.29 -91.82 32.61
C GLY A 48 18.83 -91.37 32.73
N VAL A 49 18.35 -90.92 33.89
CA VAL A 49 17.00 -90.34 34.06
C VAL A 49 17.06 -88.82 33.87
N ARG A 50 16.16 -88.26 33.04
CA ARG A 50 15.96 -86.81 32.92
C ARG A 50 14.96 -86.35 33.98
N SER A 51 15.23 -85.21 34.63
CA SER A 51 14.33 -84.60 35.62
C SER A 51 13.75 -83.32 35.04
N TYR A 52 12.43 -83.17 35.07
CA TYR A 52 11.72 -81.99 34.61
C TYR A 52 10.97 -81.36 35.79
N VAL A 53 11.06 -80.04 35.91
CA VAL A 53 10.20 -79.27 36.82
C VAL A 53 9.05 -78.73 35.98
N VAL A 54 7.83 -79.11 36.34
CA VAL A 54 6.60 -78.65 35.69
C VAL A 54 5.82 -77.77 36.65
N THR A 55 5.49 -76.55 36.24
CA THR A 55 4.70 -75.59 37.01
C THR A 55 3.23 -75.68 36.56
N ALA A 56 2.33 -76.13 37.43
CA ALA A 56 0.90 -75.92 37.20
C ALA A 56 0.52 -74.48 37.51
N LEU A 57 -0.25 -73.86 36.61
CA LEU A 57 -0.54 -72.45 36.62
C LEU A 57 -2.04 -72.26 36.83
N THR A 58 -2.43 -72.11 38.11
CA THR A 58 -3.83 -72.06 38.55
C THR A 58 -4.51 -70.70 38.36
N ARG A 59 -3.84 -69.73 37.73
CA ARG A 59 -4.38 -68.40 37.40
C ARG A 59 -4.23 -68.13 35.91
N ALA A 60 -5.26 -67.53 35.31
CA ALA A 60 -5.27 -67.09 33.92
C ALA A 60 -4.21 -66.03 33.58
N GLU A 61 -3.60 -65.39 34.60
CA GLU A 61 -2.53 -64.39 34.48
C GLU A 61 -1.15 -65.00 34.13
N HIS A 62 -1.06 -66.31 33.94
CA HIS A 62 0.18 -67.04 33.66
C HIS A 62 0.04 -67.94 32.42
N VAL A 63 -0.19 -67.29 31.28
CA VAL A 63 -0.10 -67.90 29.96
C VAL A 63 1.30 -67.64 29.40
N VAL A 64 1.89 -68.64 28.72
CA VAL A 64 3.09 -68.48 27.91
C VAL A 64 2.65 -68.25 26.47
N GLU A 65 3.06 -67.12 25.90
CA GLU A 65 2.97 -66.83 24.47
C GLU A 65 4.26 -67.27 23.76
N SER A 66 4.13 -67.87 22.59
CA SER A 66 5.26 -68.22 21.71
C SER A 66 4.81 -68.28 20.26
N GLU A 67 5.76 -68.29 19.34
CA GLU A 67 5.54 -68.61 17.93
C GLU A 67 6.46 -69.76 17.48
N THR A 68 5.99 -70.59 16.57
CA THR A 68 6.82 -71.63 15.96
C THR A 68 7.77 -71.04 14.91
N PRO A 69 8.87 -71.73 14.58
CA PRO A 69 9.53 -71.58 13.29
C PRO A 69 8.52 -71.68 12.12
N VAL A 70 8.92 -71.18 10.94
CA VAL A 70 8.06 -71.23 9.74
C VAL A 70 7.84 -72.68 9.32
N ILE A 71 6.58 -73.10 9.36
CA ILE A 71 6.13 -74.41 8.87
C ILE A 71 5.84 -74.28 7.38
N PHE A 72 6.72 -74.84 6.56
CA PHE A 72 6.51 -74.94 5.13
C PHE A 72 5.62 -76.14 4.84
N LEU A 73 4.32 -75.92 4.66
CA LEU A 73 3.40 -76.96 4.22
C LEU A 73 3.79 -77.40 2.80
N ARG A 74 4.04 -78.70 2.62
CA ARG A 74 4.55 -79.27 1.37
C ARG A 74 3.47 -79.99 0.58
N GLY A 75 3.66 -80.03 -0.74
CA GLY A 75 2.82 -80.83 -1.61
C GLY A 75 1.51 -80.16 -2.00
N PHE A 76 1.49 -78.86 -2.28
CA PHE A 76 0.39 -78.25 -3.05
C PHE A 76 0.57 -78.53 -4.55
N ARG A 77 -0.22 -77.88 -5.43
CA ARG A 77 0.00 -77.98 -6.87
C ARG A 77 1.34 -77.32 -7.24
N TYR A 78 1.97 -77.80 -8.32
CA TYR A 78 3.24 -77.29 -8.86
C TYR A 78 4.48 -77.34 -7.94
N GLY A 79 4.42 -78.07 -6.82
CA GLY A 79 5.56 -78.22 -5.89
C GLY A 79 5.79 -77.00 -4.98
N VAL A 80 4.88 -76.03 -5.01
CA VAL A 80 4.93 -74.83 -4.16
C VAL A 80 4.71 -75.22 -2.69
N THR A 81 5.38 -74.50 -1.80
CA THR A 81 5.23 -74.63 -0.34
C THR A 81 4.51 -73.42 0.24
N LEU A 82 3.53 -73.64 1.11
CA LEU A 82 2.81 -72.56 1.80
C LEU A 82 3.45 -72.29 3.18
N PRO A 83 4.07 -71.12 3.42
CA PRO A 83 4.75 -70.82 4.68
C PRO A 83 3.76 -70.34 5.75
N LEU A 84 3.63 -71.11 6.83
CA LEU A 84 2.79 -70.80 7.99
C LEU A 84 3.61 -70.48 9.23
N ILE A 85 3.04 -69.66 10.10
CA ILE A 85 3.50 -69.44 11.47
C ILE A 85 2.34 -69.76 12.40
N VAL A 86 2.59 -70.61 13.41
CA VAL A 86 1.65 -70.87 14.50
C VAL A 86 2.08 -70.04 15.70
N LYS A 87 1.33 -68.97 15.98
CA LYS A 87 1.43 -68.28 17.28
C LYS A 87 0.53 -69.01 18.25
N TYR A 88 0.96 -69.21 19.49
CA TYR A 88 0.16 -69.94 20.46
C TYR A 88 0.31 -69.41 21.89
N GLU A 89 -0.79 -69.54 22.62
CA GLU A 89 -0.90 -69.35 24.06
C GLU A 89 -0.99 -70.73 24.73
N THR A 90 -0.20 -70.96 25.78
CA THR A 90 -0.21 -72.25 26.49
C THR A 90 -0.04 -72.11 28.00
N ASN A 91 -0.61 -73.05 28.76
CA ASN A 91 -0.38 -73.21 30.20
C ASN A 91 -0.49 -74.70 30.60
N CYS A 92 -0.11 -75.01 31.84
CA CYS A 92 -0.30 -76.33 32.44
C CYS A 92 -1.52 -76.32 33.39
N PRO A 93 -2.64 -76.95 33.01
CA PRO A 93 -3.74 -77.25 33.93
C PRO A 93 -3.27 -78.07 35.13
N GLU A 94 -3.94 -77.88 36.27
CA GLU A 94 -3.67 -78.65 37.48
C GLU A 94 -4.06 -80.13 37.29
N GLY A 95 -3.14 -81.05 37.59
CA GLY A 95 -3.30 -82.49 37.41
C GLY A 95 -2.56 -83.06 36.19
N ASN A 96 -2.21 -82.22 35.20
CA ASN A 96 -1.62 -82.67 33.93
C ASN A 96 -0.08 -82.67 33.93
N GLN A 97 0.59 -82.32 35.05
CA GLN A 97 2.04 -82.14 35.12
C GLN A 97 2.83 -83.37 34.65
N GLU A 98 2.38 -84.57 35.06
CA GLU A 98 3.00 -85.84 34.69
C GLU A 98 2.81 -86.18 33.20
N GLN A 99 1.64 -85.85 32.63
CA GLN A 99 1.33 -86.04 31.21
C GLN A 99 2.18 -85.12 30.32
N ILE A 100 2.30 -83.85 30.70
CA ILE A 100 3.07 -82.83 29.96
C ILE A 100 4.54 -83.22 29.92
N ALA A 101 5.13 -83.56 31.07
CA ALA A 101 6.51 -84.03 31.11
C ALA A 101 6.72 -85.27 30.24
N LYS A 102 5.81 -86.27 30.31
CA LYS A 102 5.88 -87.48 29.49
C LYS A 102 5.78 -87.19 27.99
N ALA A 103 4.92 -86.27 27.59
CA ALA A 103 4.67 -85.95 26.19
C ALA A 103 5.79 -85.11 25.54
N LEU A 104 6.49 -84.29 26.33
CA LEU A 104 7.51 -83.33 25.87
C LEU A 104 8.95 -83.72 26.22
N SER A 105 9.20 -84.94 26.72
CA SER A 105 10.54 -85.39 27.13
C SER A 105 11.41 -85.98 26.01
N ARG A 106 10.92 -86.05 24.77
CA ARG A 106 11.55 -86.80 23.68
C ARG A 106 12.80 -86.10 23.11
N GLU A 107 12.67 -84.82 22.76
CA GLU A 107 13.74 -84.03 22.14
C GLU A 107 14.77 -83.53 23.17
N GLU A 108 15.71 -82.68 22.76
CA GLU A 108 16.68 -82.07 23.67
C GLU A 108 15.99 -81.10 24.65
N THR A 109 15.02 -80.31 24.16
CA THR A 109 14.22 -79.39 24.98
C THR A 109 12.70 -79.66 24.89
N PRO A 110 11.92 -79.27 25.92
CA PRO A 110 10.46 -79.33 25.88
C PRO A 110 9.83 -78.44 24.79
N GLN A 111 10.50 -77.33 24.43
CA GLN A 111 10.05 -76.42 23.36
C GLN A 111 10.12 -77.11 22.00
N GLU A 112 11.28 -77.66 21.62
CA GLU A 112 11.44 -78.40 20.35
C GLU A 112 10.48 -79.60 20.28
N SER A 113 10.27 -80.30 21.41
CA SER A 113 9.32 -81.41 21.45
C SER A 113 7.86 -80.99 21.31
N LEU A 114 7.51 -79.72 21.56
CA LEU A 114 6.19 -79.15 21.31
C LEU A 114 6.09 -78.64 19.86
N GLU A 115 7.10 -77.91 19.37
CA GLU A 115 7.18 -77.41 18.00
C GLU A 115 7.14 -78.54 16.96
N GLY A 116 7.91 -79.62 17.18
CA GLY A 116 7.90 -80.79 16.31
C GLY A 116 6.54 -81.51 16.28
N LYS A 117 5.79 -81.49 17.39
CA LYS A 117 4.39 -81.98 17.42
C LYS A 117 3.45 -81.07 16.65
N ILE A 118 3.63 -79.75 16.75
CA ILE A 118 2.83 -78.78 16.01
C ILE A 118 3.06 -78.95 14.50
N ASP A 119 4.30 -79.03 14.04
CA ASP A 119 4.62 -79.30 12.63
C ASP A 119 4.03 -80.65 12.17
N GLU A 120 4.22 -81.74 12.92
CA GLU A 120 3.66 -83.06 12.58
C GLU A 120 2.14 -83.03 12.38
N ILE A 121 1.40 -82.35 13.28
CA ILE A 121 -0.07 -82.23 13.20
C ILE A 121 -0.48 -81.31 12.05
N VAL A 122 0.19 -80.18 11.85
CA VAL A 122 -0.11 -79.20 10.80
C VAL A 122 0.16 -79.79 9.41
N GLN A 123 1.29 -80.47 9.20
CA GLN A 123 1.62 -81.17 7.95
C GLN A 123 0.63 -82.30 7.65
N ARG A 124 0.25 -83.08 8.67
CA ARG A 124 -0.74 -84.17 8.54
C ARG A 124 -2.12 -83.63 8.15
N TYR A 125 -2.63 -82.62 8.87
CA TYR A 125 -3.90 -81.98 8.55
C TYR A 125 -3.91 -81.37 7.13
N ALA A 126 -2.82 -80.69 6.73
CA ALA A 126 -2.69 -80.15 5.38
C ALA A 126 -2.64 -81.22 4.28
N THR A 127 -2.05 -82.38 4.57
CA THR A 127 -2.00 -83.52 3.65
C THR A 127 -3.39 -84.17 3.50
N GLU A 128 -4.14 -84.30 4.60
CA GLU A 128 -5.47 -84.90 4.62
C GLU A 128 -6.53 -84.02 3.95
N ASN A 129 -6.46 -82.69 4.10
CA ASN A 129 -7.46 -81.73 3.60
C ASN A 129 -6.97 -80.93 2.37
N ARG A 130 -5.99 -81.46 1.62
CA ARG A 130 -5.25 -80.78 0.55
C ARG A 130 -6.12 -80.10 -0.52
N GLU A 131 -7.25 -80.70 -0.88
CA GLU A 131 -8.13 -80.16 -1.95
C GLU A 131 -8.94 -78.96 -1.49
N GLU A 132 -9.21 -78.83 -0.19
CA GLU A 132 -10.07 -77.78 0.36
C GLU A 132 -9.37 -76.42 0.39
N PHE A 133 -8.02 -76.40 0.51
CA PHE A 133 -7.21 -75.17 0.56
C PHE A 133 -7.46 -74.22 -0.62
N ALA A 134 -7.92 -74.73 -1.76
CA ALA A 134 -8.35 -73.95 -2.92
C ALA A 134 -9.79 -73.43 -2.75
N GLY A 135 -9.98 -72.40 -1.91
CA GLY A 135 -11.23 -71.62 -1.88
C GLY A 135 -11.45 -70.77 -0.63
N GLU A 136 -11.38 -71.38 0.57
CA GLU A 136 -11.70 -70.69 1.84
C GLU A 136 -10.51 -70.77 2.83
N LEU A 137 -9.32 -70.32 2.40
CA LEU A 137 -8.08 -70.44 3.19
C LEU A 137 -8.22 -69.92 4.63
N GLY A 138 -8.84 -68.77 4.85
CA GLY A 138 -9.03 -68.21 6.20
C GLY A 138 -9.86 -69.12 7.12
N LYS A 139 -10.84 -69.84 6.58
CA LYS A 139 -11.63 -70.84 7.32
C LYS A 139 -10.83 -72.11 7.59
N ILE A 140 -10.03 -72.57 6.63
CA ILE A 140 -9.21 -73.77 6.78
C ILE A 140 -8.08 -73.56 7.78
N LEU A 141 -7.47 -72.38 7.82
CA LEU A 141 -6.52 -72.02 8.89
C LEU A 141 -7.19 -72.01 10.27
N LEU A 142 -8.46 -71.60 10.35
CA LEU A 142 -9.25 -71.65 11.60
C LEU A 142 -9.62 -73.08 12.00
N GLU A 143 -10.03 -73.93 11.06
CA GLU A 143 -10.36 -75.34 11.31
C GLU A 143 -9.10 -76.15 11.69
N MET A 144 -7.97 -75.88 11.02
CA MET A 144 -6.66 -76.42 11.37
C MET A 144 -6.22 -75.97 12.77
N ALA A 145 -6.44 -74.71 13.15
CA ALA A 145 -6.19 -74.24 14.50
C ALA A 145 -7.05 -74.98 15.54
N GLN A 146 -8.33 -75.22 15.26
CA GLN A 146 -9.23 -76.01 16.12
C GLN A 146 -8.86 -77.51 16.18
N HIS A 147 -8.32 -78.08 15.11
CA HIS A 147 -7.79 -79.44 15.10
C HIS A 147 -6.51 -79.54 15.95
N LEU A 148 -5.53 -78.67 15.66
CA LEU A 148 -4.27 -78.57 16.40
C LEU A 148 -4.49 -78.34 17.90
N ARG A 149 -5.44 -77.46 18.26
CA ARG A 149 -5.89 -77.24 19.64
C ARG A 149 -6.28 -78.56 20.32
N ARG A 150 -7.15 -79.34 19.71
CA ARG A 150 -7.65 -80.62 20.27
C ARG A 150 -6.56 -81.68 20.35
N GLU A 151 -5.73 -81.82 19.32
CA GLU A 151 -4.66 -82.81 19.28
C GLU A 151 -3.55 -82.53 20.30
N ILE A 152 -3.10 -81.27 20.43
CA ILE A 152 -2.08 -80.89 21.44
C ILE A 152 -2.64 -81.05 22.85
N GLN A 153 -3.85 -80.54 23.12
CA GLN A 153 -4.49 -80.68 24.45
C GLN A 153 -4.64 -82.17 24.84
N THR A 154 -5.10 -83.01 23.91
CA THR A 154 -5.29 -84.46 24.16
C THR A 154 -3.97 -85.21 24.33
N SER A 155 -2.98 -84.95 23.47
CA SER A 155 -1.72 -85.71 23.45
C SER A 155 -0.69 -85.24 24.48
N THR A 156 -0.77 -83.99 24.95
CA THR A 156 0.19 -83.41 25.91
C THR A 156 -0.41 -83.09 27.28
N GLY A 157 -1.71 -82.79 27.37
CA GLY A 157 -2.33 -82.28 28.60
C GLY A 157 -2.09 -80.77 28.83
N LEU A 158 -1.37 -80.06 27.96
CA LEU A 158 -1.30 -78.59 28.00
C LEU A 158 -2.65 -77.97 27.64
N TYR A 159 -2.98 -76.83 28.25
CA TYR A 159 -3.87 -75.89 27.57
C TYR A 159 -3.11 -75.30 26.39
N PHE A 160 -3.75 -75.21 25.24
CA PHE A 160 -3.12 -74.72 24.01
C PHE A 160 -4.17 -73.96 23.20
N ASP A 161 -3.87 -72.72 22.83
CA ASP A 161 -4.68 -71.89 21.95
C ASP A 161 -3.83 -71.38 20.77
N PRO A 162 -3.93 -72.01 19.59
CA PRO A 162 -3.18 -71.61 18.41
C PRO A 162 -3.93 -70.59 17.54
N ASN A 163 -3.17 -69.65 17.00
CA ASN A 163 -3.53 -68.71 15.95
C ASN A 163 -2.57 -68.93 14.77
N ILE A 164 -3.08 -69.55 13.70
CA ILE A 164 -2.28 -69.91 12.52
C ILE A 164 -2.43 -68.81 11.47
N LYS A 165 -1.29 -68.32 10.96
CA LYS A 165 -1.22 -67.27 9.94
C LYS A 165 -0.23 -67.63 8.84
N LEU A 166 -0.42 -67.06 7.65
CA LEU A 166 0.61 -67.05 6.62
C LEU A 166 1.77 -66.16 7.08
N GLN A 167 3.02 -66.57 6.82
CA GLN A 167 4.21 -65.78 7.15
C GLN A 167 4.12 -64.34 6.61
N HIS A 168 3.53 -64.18 5.43
CA HIS A 168 3.40 -62.92 4.69
C HIS A 168 1.95 -62.40 4.64
N GLN A 169 1.07 -62.76 5.58
CA GLN A 169 -0.35 -62.39 5.52
C GLN A 169 -0.59 -60.87 5.37
N ASN A 170 0.25 -60.04 5.99
CA ASN A 170 0.17 -58.58 5.86
C ASN A 170 0.64 -58.08 4.48
N ASP A 171 1.57 -58.78 3.84
CA ASP A 171 2.12 -58.45 2.51
C ASP A 171 1.24 -58.97 1.35
N LEU A 172 0.24 -59.82 1.67
CA LEU A 172 -0.83 -60.26 0.76
C LEU A 172 -1.97 -59.23 0.64
N THR A 173 -1.77 -58.03 1.18
CA THR A 173 -2.62 -56.88 0.88
C THR A 173 -2.27 -56.28 -0.50
N THR A 174 -2.82 -55.10 -0.82
CA THR A 174 -2.56 -54.37 -2.06
C THR A 174 -1.06 -54.14 -2.25
N HIS A 175 -0.46 -54.78 -3.24
CA HIS A 175 0.95 -54.54 -3.58
C HIS A 175 1.07 -53.21 -4.32
N ARG A 176 1.92 -52.31 -3.81
CA ARG A 176 2.05 -50.96 -4.34
C ARG A 176 3.37 -50.78 -5.06
N ILE A 177 3.29 -50.48 -6.34
CA ILE A 177 4.40 -50.09 -7.20
C ILE A 177 4.43 -48.55 -7.22
N THR A 178 5.57 -47.95 -6.86
CA THR A 178 5.75 -46.49 -6.84
C THR A 178 6.90 -46.05 -7.74
N ASN A 179 6.63 -45.07 -8.61
CA ASN A 179 7.59 -44.35 -9.44
C ASN A 179 8.63 -45.24 -10.17
N LYS A 180 8.24 -46.44 -10.62
CA LYS A 180 9.11 -47.28 -11.47
C LYS A 180 9.27 -46.58 -12.81
N THR A 181 10.51 -46.42 -13.27
CA THR A 181 10.78 -45.86 -14.60
C THR A 181 10.73 -46.97 -15.65
N VAL A 182 9.84 -46.84 -16.62
CA VAL A 182 9.76 -47.71 -17.80
C VAL A 182 10.25 -46.92 -19.01
N ARG A 183 11.04 -47.55 -19.88
CA ARG A 183 11.34 -46.99 -21.20
C ARG A 183 10.39 -47.61 -22.19
N VAL A 184 9.71 -46.78 -22.98
CA VAL A 184 8.76 -47.24 -23.99
C VAL A 184 9.06 -46.61 -25.33
N ARG A 185 8.63 -47.28 -26.39
CA ARG A 185 8.49 -46.69 -27.73
C ARG A 185 7.01 -46.63 -28.05
N THR A 186 6.62 -45.72 -28.92
CA THR A 186 5.24 -45.56 -29.37
C THR A 186 5.06 -46.13 -30.78
N LYS A 187 3.81 -46.46 -31.11
CA LYS A 187 3.42 -47.09 -32.38
C LYS A 187 3.90 -46.33 -33.62
N ASP A 188 3.82 -45.00 -33.58
CA ASP A 188 4.24 -44.02 -34.58
C ASP A 188 5.70 -43.54 -34.39
N GLY A 189 6.21 -43.59 -33.16
CA GLY A 189 7.52 -43.06 -32.76
C GLY A 189 8.61 -44.12 -32.50
N ARG A 190 8.63 -45.21 -33.26
CA ARG A 190 9.49 -46.40 -33.00
C ARG A 190 11.00 -46.12 -32.89
N GLU A 191 11.50 -45.04 -33.50
CA GLU A 191 12.92 -44.66 -33.41
C GLU A 191 13.27 -43.92 -32.11
N ARG A 192 12.28 -43.61 -31.27
CA ARG A 192 12.43 -42.76 -30.09
C ARG A 192 11.90 -43.42 -28.82
N GLU A 193 12.77 -43.49 -27.83
CA GLU A 193 12.40 -43.93 -26.48
C GLU A 193 11.88 -42.76 -25.65
N PHE A 194 10.84 -43.04 -24.85
CA PHE A 194 10.27 -42.16 -23.85
C PHE A 194 10.41 -42.81 -22.48
N LYS A 195 10.79 -42.04 -21.45
CA LYS A 195 10.76 -42.49 -20.06
C LYS A 195 9.40 -42.19 -19.47
N LEU A 196 8.76 -43.19 -18.87
CA LEU A 196 7.51 -43.06 -18.13
C LEU A 196 7.74 -43.38 -16.66
N GLN A 197 7.16 -42.59 -15.78
CA GLN A 197 7.02 -42.92 -14.36
C GLN A 197 5.69 -43.65 -14.16
N LEU A 198 5.76 -44.90 -13.74
CA LEU A 198 4.61 -45.75 -13.43
C LEU A 198 4.44 -45.90 -11.92
N SER A 199 3.20 -45.69 -11.46
CA SER A 199 2.73 -46.11 -10.14
C SER A 199 1.45 -46.93 -10.30
N ALA A 200 1.33 -48.03 -9.55
CA ALA A 200 0.17 -48.91 -9.61
C ALA A 200 -0.14 -49.52 -8.23
N ASP A 201 -1.43 -49.61 -7.91
CA ASP A 201 -1.95 -50.32 -6.73
C ASP A 201 -2.53 -51.67 -7.23
N LEU A 202 -1.97 -52.81 -6.79
CA LEU A 202 -2.35 -54.16 -7.23
C LEU A 202 -3.13 -54.92 -6.13
N GLU A 203 -4.44 -54.98 -6.26
CA GLU A 203 -5.34 -55.72 -5.38
C GLU A 203 -5.24 -57.23 -5.60
N VAL A 204 -5.44 -58.00 -4.53
CA VAL A 204 -5.55 -59.46 -4.57
C VAL A 204 -6.99 -59.86 -4.90
N ILE A 205 -7.13 -60.82 -5.81
CA ILE A 205 -8.39 -61.47 -6.21
C ILE A 205 -8.64 -62.72 -5.35
N ASP A 206 -7.60 -63.52 -5.14
CA ASP A 206 -7.63 -64.75 -4.35
C ASP A 206 -6.39 -64.81 -3.43
N GLU A 207 -6.62 -64.82 -2.11
CA GLU A 207 -5.54 -64.78 -1.10
C GLU A 207 -4.66 -66.03 -1.10
N TYR A 208 -5.19 -67.19 -1.50
CA TYR A 208 -4.46 -68.46 -1.48
C TYR A 208 -3.51 -68.58 -2.67
N GLU A 209 -4.02 -68.35 -3.88
CA GLU A 209 -3.18 -68.38 -5.09
C GLU A 209 -2.15 -67.23 -5.07
N ALA A 210 -2.49 -66.05 -4.54
CA ALA A 210 -1.54 -64.97 -4.32
C ALA A 210 -0.48 -65.31 -3.25
N ALA A 211 -0.82 -66.11 -2.23
CA ALA A 211 0.14 -66.59 -1.24
C ALA A 211 1.15 -67.59 -1.84
N LEU A 212 0.67 -68.51 -2.68
CA LEU A 212 1.54 -69.47 -3.39
C LEU A 212 2.54 -68.77 -4.31
N ARG A 213 2.14 -67.69 -4.97
CA ARG A 213 2.96 -66.92 -5.91
C ARG A 213 3.74 -65.76 -5.31
N PHE A 214 3.63 -65.53 -3.99
CA PHE A 214 4.37 -64.46 -3.32
C PHE A 214 5.89 -64.46 -3.57
N PRO A 215 6.59 -65.62 -3.65
CA PRO A 215 8.02 -65.65 -4.01
C PRO A 215 8.33 -65.13 -5.42
N GLU A 216 7.35 -65.11 -6.33
CA GLU A 216 7.49 -64.68 -7.73
C GLU A 216 7.12 -63.19 -7.94
N ARG A 217 6.90 -62.42 -6.85
CA ARG A 217 6.50 -61.00 -6.88
C ARG A 217 7.39 -60.12 -7.77
N GLU A 218 8.70 -60.34 -7.80
CA GLU A 218 9.61 -59.60 -8.68
C GLU A 218 9.40 -59.94 -10.16
N ALA A 219 9.10 -61.21 -10.48
CA ALA A 219 8.78 -61.62 -11.85
C ALA A 219 7.45 -61.00 -12.32
N MET A 220 6.44 -60.97 -11.45
CA MET A 220 5.17 -60.28 -11.70
C MET A 220 5.37 -58.77 -11.90
N GLU A 221 6.22 -58.10 -11.10
CA GLU A 221 6.57 -56.69 -11.34
C GLU A 221 7.19 -56.50 -12.73
N ASN A 222 8.18 -57.32 -13.11
CA ASN A 222 8.84 -57.22 -14.41
C ASN A 222 7.85 -57.47 -15.56
N GLN A 223 6.99 -58.49 -15.45
CA GLN A 223 5.95 -58.82 -16.41
C GLN A 223 4.94 -57.67 -16.59
N LEU A 224 4.61 -56.93 -15.52
CA LEU A 224 3.80 -55.72 -15.60
C LEU A 224 4.51 -54.63 -16.42
N LEU A 225 5.79 -54.36 -16.15
CA LEU A 225 6.55 -53.32 -16.88
C LEU A 225 6.71 -53.68 -18.37
N GLU A 226 7.05 -54.93 -18.69
CA GLU A 226 7.11 -55.44 -20.08
C GLU A 226 5.77 -55.34 -20.80
N THR A 227 4.65 -55.55 -20.09
CA THR A 227 3.30 -55.44 -20.66
C THR A 227 2.96 -53.99 -20.99
N VAL A 228 3.36 -53.04 -20.16
CA VAL A 228 3.21 -51.59 -20.42
C VAL A 228 4.08 -51.15 -21.59
N GLU A 229 5.33 -51.60 -21.66
CA GLU A 229 6.24 -51.33 -22.79
C GLU A 229 5.64 -51.83 -24.12
N ARG A 230 5.20 -53.11 -24.15
CA ARG A 230 4.58 -53.72 -25.32
C ARG A 230 3.31 -52.99 -25.76
N PHE A 231 2.42 -52.64 -24.82
CA PHE A 231 1.20 -51.92 -25.13
C PHE A 231 1.49 -50.54 -25.75
N CYS A 232 2.49 -49.82 -25.25
CA CYS A 232 2.90 -48.55 -25.82
C CYS A 232 3.42 -48.72 -27.26
N GLU A 233 4.20 -49.76 -27.53
CA GLU A 233 4.77 -50.02 -28.87
C GLU A 233 3.71 -50.44 -29.91
N THR A 234 2.67 -51.17 -29.50
CA THR A 234 1.67 -51.72 -30.42
C THR A 234 0.41 -50.85 -30.59
N GLU A 235 -0.08 -50.27 -29.49
CA GLU A 235 -1.41 -49.63 -29.45
C GLU A 235 -1.37 -48.10 -29.33
N LEU A 236 -0.34 -47.53 -28.68
CA LEU A 236 -0.34 -46.12 -28.28
C LEU A 236 0.42 -45.22 -29.27
N GLU A 237 -0.23 -44.15 -29.72
CA GLU A 237 0.41 -43.08 -30.51
C GLU A 237 1.10 -42.05 -29.60
N THR A 238 2.16 -41.42 -30.11
CA THR A 238 2.95 -40.43 -29.38
C THR A 238 2.09 -39.30 -28.85
N ARG A 239 1.10 -38.82 -29.62
CA ARG A 239 0.19 -37.77 -29.14
C ARG A 239 -0.62 -38.21 -27.91
N ASP A 240 -1.12 -39.44 -27.90
CA ASP A 240 -1.99 -39.92 -26.83
C ASP A 240 -1.22 -40.11 -25.51
N LEU A 241 0.08 -40.42 -25.58
CA LEU A 241 0.98 -40.49 -24.42
C LEU A 241 1.11 -39.16 -23.64
N PHE A 242 0.96 -38.01 -24.32
CA PHE A 242 1.16 -36.67 -23.73
C PHE A 242 -0.14 -35.87 -23.52
N LYS A 243 -1.31 -36.44 -23.81
CA LYS A 243 -2.60 -35.85 -23.45
C LYS A 243 -2.74 -35.67 -21.93
N LYS A 244 -3.63 -34.79 -21.49
CA LYS A 244 -3.95 -34.60 -20.06
C LYS A 244 -4.64 -35.85 -19.51
N GLU A 245 -4.39 -36.20 -18.23
CA GLU A 245 -4.93 -37.43 -17.59
C GLU A 245 -6.46 -37.57 -17.77
N THR A 246 -7.20 -36.46 -17.80
CA THR A 246 -8.66 -36.39 -18.03
C THR A 246 -9.11 -36.77 -19.44
N GLU A 247 -8.21 -36.71 -20.43
CA GLU A 247 -8.47 -36.98 -21.86
C GLU A 247 -7.89 -38.32 -22.33
N GLN A 248 -7.12 -39.00 -21.47
CA GLN A 248 -6.45 -40.27 -21.79
C GLN A 248 -7.26 -41.53 -21.40
N SER A 249 -8.49 -41.37 -20.89
CA SER A 249 -9.23 -42.45 -20.22
C SER A 249 -9.37 -43.71 -21.07
N GLU A 250 -9.75 -43.62 -22.35
CA GLU A 250 -10.04 -44.79 -23.18
C GLU A 250 -8.82 -45.70 -23.39
N GLN A 251 -7.65 -45.14 -23.72
CA GLN A 251 -6.43 -45.94 -23.96
C GLN A 251 -5.86 -46.49 -22.63
N TRP A 252 -5.92 -45.74 -21.54
CA TRP A 252 -5.49 -46.24 -20.23
C TRP A 252 -6.46 -47.28 -19.65
N GLU A 253 -7.77 -47.19 -19.90
CA GLU A 253 -8.73 -48.26 -19.58
C GLU A 253 -8.44 -49.54 -20.37
N ARG A 254 -8.04 -49.42 -21.65
CA ARG A 254 -7.59 -50.57 -22.45
C ARG A 254 -6.31 -51.18 -21.88
N LEU A 255 -5.33 -50.37 -21.47
CA LEU A 255 -4.14 -50.85 -20.78
C LEU A 255 -4.49 -51.53 -19.45
N GLN A 256 -5.34 -50.93 -18.62
CA GLN A 256 -5.74 -51.51 -17.33
C GLN A 256 -6.39 -52.89 -17.52
N LYS A 257 -7.33 -53.03 -18.47
CA LYS A 257 -7.93 -54.33 -18.82
C LYS A 257 -6.88 -55.35 -19.31
N TYR A 258 -5.86 -54.90 -20.05
CA TYR A 258 -4.79 -55.77 -20.50
C TYR A 258 -3.90 -56.21 -19.33
N LEU A 259 -3.51 -55.29 -18.43
CA LEU A 259 -2.76 -55.60 -17.21
C LEU A 259 -3.55 -56.53 -16.28
N ASP A 260 -4.85 -56.31 -16.09
CA ASP A 260 -5.72 -57.20 -15.31
C ASP A 260 -5.73 -58.62 -15.90
N SER A 261 -5.78 -58.75 -17.24
CA SER A 261 -5.73 -60.06 -17.89
C SER A 261 -4.39 -60.77 -17.67
N VAL A 262 -3.28 -60.03 -17.64
CA VAL A 262 -1.93 -60.56 -17.44
C VAL A 262 -1.68 -60.91 -15.96
N LEU A 263 -2.10 -60.06 -15.03
CA LEU A 263 -1.97 -60.27 -13.58
C LEU A 263 -2.96 -61.29 -13.01
N SER A 264 -3.98 -61.67 -13.79
CA SER A 264 -4.95 -62.70 -13.38
C SER A 264 -4.30 -64.06 -13.10
N SER A 265 -3.14 -64.37 -13.73
CA SER A 265 -2.36 -65.56 -13.37
C SER A 265 -1.87 -65.53 -11.93
N ASP A 266 -1.52 -64.34 -11.44
CA ASP A 266 -0.96 -64.10 -10.11
C ASP A 266 -2.02 -63.73 -9.07
N SER A 267 -3.29 -63.99 -9.42
CA SER A 267 -4.46 -63.68 -8.61
C SER A 267 -4.49 -62.22 -8.14
N ARG A 268 -4.08 -61.30 -9.02
CA ARG A 268 -4.08 -59.85 -8.79
C ARG A 268 -4.72 -59.07 -9.94
N ARG A 269 -5.15 -57.85 -9.64
CA ARG A 269 -5.67 -56.86 -10.60
C ARG A 269 -5.17 -55.46 -10.27
N VAL A 270 -5.13 -54.58 -11.25
CA VAL A 270 -4.80 -53.17 -11.08
C VAL A 270 -6.04 -52.42 -10.58
N SER A 271 -6.01 -51.90 -9.36
CA SER A 271 -7.12 -51.06 -8.85
C SER A 271 -6.87 -49.57 -9.06
N ARG A 272 -5.60 -49.15 -9.14
CA ARG A 272 -5.20 -47.84 -9.63
C ARG A 272 -3.99 -47.94 -10.53
N LEU A 273 -4.02 -47.20 -11.64
CA LEU A 273 -2.90 -47.02 -12.56
C LEU A 273 -2.64 -45.53 -12.72
N HIS A 274 -1.37 -45.16 -12.64
CA HIS A 274 -0.91 -43.78 -12.81
C HIS A 274 0.39 -43.81 -13.62
N ILE A 275 0.35 -43.22 -14.82
CA ILE A 275 1.47 -43.21 -15.75
C ILE A 275 1.70 -41.75 -16.18
N LYS A 276 2.90 -41.23 -15.96
CA LYS A 276 3.30 -39.89 -16.44
C LYS A 276 4.55 -39.96 -17.30
N PRO A 277 4.57 -39.31 -18.47
CA PRO A 277 5.81 -39.16 -19.22
C PRO A 277 6.76 -38.21 -18.50
N ASP A 278 8.05 -38.53 -18.52
CA ASP A 278 9.12 -37.69 -18.01
C ASP A 278 9.40 -36.57 -19.03
N LEU A 279 8.92 -35.36 -18.73
CA LEU A 279 9.06 -34.19 -19.60
C LEU A 279 10.48 -33.60 -19.57
N ASP A 280 11.22 -33.79 -18.47
CA ASP A 280 12.57 -33.23 -18.30
C ASP A 280 13.56 -33.88 -19.26
N ASP A 281 13.42 -35.20 -19.49
CA ASP A 281 14.22 -35.96 -20.46
C ASP A 281 14.05 -35.44 -21.90
N LEU A 282 12.90 -34.84 -22.20
CA LEU A 282 12.56 -34.34 -23.53
C LEU A 282 13.08 -32.93 -23.78
N LYS A 283 13.58 -32.22 -22.75
CA LYS A 283 14.05 -30.82 -22.80
C LYS A 283 13.04 -29.86 -23.45
N ILE A 284 11.75 -30.08 -23.21
CA ILE A 284 10.69 -29.18 -23.68
C ILE A 284 10.50 -28.09 -22.63
N GLN A 285 10.50 -26.81 -23.02
CA GLN A 285 10.20 -25.73 -22.08
C GLN A 285 8.68 -25.67 -21.84
N PRO A 286 8.20 -25.86 -20.60
CA PRO A 286 6.76 -25.80 -20.31
C PRO A 286 6.20 -24.38 -20.39
N PHE A 287 7.08 -23.37 -20.27
CA PHE A 287 6.78 -21.96 -20.41
C PHE A 287 7.95 -21.27 -21.09
N GLN A 288 7.68 -20.36 -22.03
CA GLN A 288 8.69 -19.52 -22.65
C GLN A 288 8.15 -18.10 -22.86
N GLU A 289 9.01 -17.11 -22.59
CA GLU A 289 8.76 -15.70 -22.85
C GLU A 289 9.69 -15.22 -23.97
N ILE A 290 9.12 -14.57 -24.99
CA ILE A 290 9.84 -14.11 -26.19
C ILE A 290 9.50 -12.64 -26.41
N ALA A 291 10.53 -11.81 -26.57
CA ALA A 291 10.42 -10.41 -26.97
C ALA A 291 10.90 -10.22 -28.41
N PHE A 292 10.18 -9.43 -29.20
CA PHE A 292 10.43 -9.20 -30.62
C PHE A 292 10.00 -7.79 -31.05
N ASP A 293 10.94 -7.02 -31.58
CA ASP A 293 10.69 -5.68 -32.10
C ASP A 293 10.53 -5.72 -33.62
N TYR A 294 9.34 -5.36 -34.11
CA TYR A 294 9.01 -5.35 -35.54
C TYR A 294 9.11 -3.92 -36.11
N PRO A 295 10.10 -3.62 -36.99
CA PRO A 295 10.20 -2.32 -37.64
C PRO A 295 9.21 -2.23 -38.81
N HIS A 296 8.24 -1.32 -38.70
CA HIS A 296 7.26 -1.04 -39.75
C HIS A 296 7.48 0.36 -40.35
N THR A 297 7.25 0.50 -41.67
CA THR A 297 7.23 1.81 -42.36
C THR A 297 5.78 2.08 -42.77
N PRO A 298 5.07 3.02 -42.10
CA PRO A 298 3.67 3.29 -42.40
C PRO A 298 3.45 3.76 -43.83
N HIS A 299 2.27 3.45 -44.36
CA HIS A 299 1.84 3.96 -45.65
C HIS A 299 1.88 5.49 -45.66
N LEU A 300 2.54 6.07 -46.68
CA LEU A 300 2.81 7.50 -46.88
C LEU A 300 3.74 8.17 -45.85
N SER A 301 4.42 7.42 -44.97
CA SER A 301 5.47 7.95 -44.09
C SER A 301 6.87 7.47 -44.50
N MET A 302 7.88 8.30 -44.20
CA MET A 302 9.30 7.96 -44.33
C MET A 302 9.93 7.55 -42.98
N GLU A 303 9.27 7.81 -41.84
CA GLU A 303 9.73 7.39 -40.52
C GLU A 303 9.30 5.95 -40.21
N LYS A 304 10.17 5.19 -39.53
CA LYS A 304 9.87 3.83 -39.08
C LYS A 304 9.30 3.84 -37.68
N ILE A 305 8.18 3.14 -37.48
CA ILE A 305 7.63 2.80 -36.17
C ILE A 305 8.25 1.47 -35.73
N ILE A 306 8.63 1.35 -34.46
CA ILE A 306 9.00 0.07 -33.85
C ILE A 306 7.77 -0.46 -33.11
N ILE A 307 7.27 -1.64 -33.50
CA ILE A 307 6.20 -2.32 -32.75
C ILE A 307 6.88 -3.31 -31.80
N ARG A 308 6.84 -3.02 -30.51
CA ARG A 308 7.37 -3.90 -29.48
C ARG A 308 6.39 -5.03 -29.20
N ASN A 309 6.87 -6.26 -29.21
CA ASN A 309 6.08 -7.44 -28.91
C ASN A 309 6.70 -8.24 -27.78
N LYS A 310 5.84 -8.78 -26.93
CA LYS A 310 6.19 -9.70 -25.86
C LYS A 310 5.12 -10.78 -25.78
N ILE A 311 5.49 -12.00 -26.12
CA ILE A 311 4.61 -13.17 -26.07
C ILE A 311 5.06 -14.15 -24.97
N GLN A 312 4.08 -14.66 -24.24
CA GLN A 312 4.22 -15.75 -23.29
C GLN A 312 3.49 -16.98 -23.83
N LEU A 313 4.25 -18.04 -24.04
CA LEU A 313 3.78 -19.34 -24.50
C LEU A 313 3.83 -20.34 -23.36
N GLU A 314 2.80 -21.17 -23.24
CA GLU A 314 2.72 -22.26 -22.26
C GLU A 314 2.38 -23.57 -22.97
N LEU A 315 3.05 -24.66 -22.61
CA LEU A 315 2.89 -25.96 -23.26
C LEU A 315 1.52 -26.56 -22.91
N ASP A 316 0.72 -26.91 -23.93
CA ASP A 316 -0.64 -27.46 -23.73
C ASP A 316 -0.78 -28.90 -24.27
N ASP A 317 -0.09 -29.21 -25.37
CA ASP A 317 -0.02 -30.53 -26.02
C ASP A 317 1.41 -30.81 -26.49
N ALA A 318 2.19 -31.52 -25.66
CA ALA A 318 3.56 -31.89 -26.00
C ALA A 318 3.62 -32.89 -27.18
N GLY A 319 2.55 -33.65 -27.43
CA GLY A 319 2.46 -34.57 -28.55
C GLY A 319 2.53 -33.85 -29.90
N LYS A 320 1.74 -32.80 -30.08
CA LYS A 320 1.79 -31.93 -31.27
C LYS A 320 3.17 -31.29 -31.47
N TYR A 321 3.74 -30.70 -30.41
CA TYR A 321 5.04 -30.04 -30.49
C TYR A 321 6.17 -31.01 -30.91
N LEU A 322 6.12 -32.24 -30.40
CA LEU A 322 7.05 -33.30 -30.80
C LEU A 322 6.82 -33.80 -32.22
N ALA A 323 5.57 -33.92 -32.68
CA ALA A 323 5.23 -34.34 -34.04
C ALA A 323 5.71 -33.35 -35.12
N LEU A 324 5.78 -32.05 -34.79
CA LEU A 324 6.36 -31.01 -35.65
C LEU A 324 7.91 -30.93 -35.56
N GLY A 325 8.57 -31.85 -34.86
CA GLY A 325 10.03 -31.92 -34.81
C GLY A 325 10.69 -30.93 -33.83
N LYS A 326 9.94 -30.38 -32.86
CA LYS A 326 10.40 -29.33 -31.93
C LYS A 326 10.89 -28.06 -32.65
N PRO A 327 10.02 -27.31 -33.35
CA PRO A 327 10.41 -26.04 -33.95
C PRO A 327 10.97 -25.08 -32.89
N ASP A 328 12.01 -24.32 -33.23
CA ASP A 328 12.53 -23.29 -32.33
C ASP A 328 11.44 -22.23 -32.10
N LEU A 329 10.99 -22.10 -30.85
CA LEU A 329 9.83 -21.29 -30.50
C LEU A 329 10.07 -19.79 -30.71
N LYS A 330 11.32 -19.33 -30.64
CA LYS A 330 11.67 -17.94 -30.91
C LYS A 330 11.58 -17.65 -32.41
N ASP A 331 12.28 -18.44 -33.23
CA ASP A 331 12.23 -18.33 -34.69
C ASP A 331 10.81 -18.51 -35.25
N TRP A 332 10.03 -19.45 -34.68
CA TRP A 332 8.62 -19.63 -34.99
C TRP A 332 7.78 -18.39 -34.64
N ALA A 333 7.93 -17.83 -33.44
CA ALA A 333 7.16 -16.67 -33.01
C ALA A 333 7.51 -15.42 -33.84
N GLU A 334 8.78 -15.18 -34.10
CA GLU A 334 9.26 -14.06 -34.93
C GLU A 334 8.72 -14.17 -36.37
N LYS A 335 8.78 -15.36 -36.99
CA LYS A 335 8.24 -15.60 -38.34
C LYS A 335 6.72 -15.44 -38.39
N THR A 336 6.02 -15.97 -37.40
CA THR A 336 4.54 -15.94 -37.34
C THR A 336 4.05 -14.51 -37.14
N LEU A 337 4.60 -13.78 -36.16
CA LEU A 337 4.28 -12.36 -35.95
C LEU A 337 4.66 -11.51 -37.17
N THR A 338 5.82 -11.74 -37.79
CA THR A 338 6.23 -11.04 -39.02
C THR A 338 5.22 -11.24 -40.15
N ALA A 339 4.77 -12.46 -40.40
CA ALA A 339 3.78 -12.75 -41.44
C ALA A 339 2.41 -12.11 -41.13
N LEU A 340 1.98 -12.13 -39.86
CA LEU A 340 0.74 -11.46 -39.42
C LEU A 340 0.85 -9.94 -39.59
N PHE A 341 1.95 -9.31 -39.16
CA PHE A 341 2.18 -7.89 -39.33
C PHE A 341 2.25 -7.48 -40.80
N GLN A 342 2.96 -8.21 -41.66
CA GLN A 342 3.01 -7.93 -43.09
C GLN A 342 1.63 -7.98 -43.76
N ARG A 343 0.77 -8.92 -43.34
CA ARG A 343 -0.60 -9.06 -43.88
C ARG A 343 -1.53 -7.94 -43.40
N GLU A 344 -1.52 -7.62 -42.11
CA GLU A 344 -2.51 -6.70 -41.52
C GLU A 344 -2.10 -5.22 -41.61
N LEU A 345 -0.79 -4.90 -41.69
CA LEU A 345 -0.29 -3.51 -41.66
C LEU A 345 -0.04 -2.87 -43.03
N PHE A 346 -0.26 -3.57 -44.15
CA PHE A 346 0.16 -3.10 -45.47
C PHE A 346 -0.37 -1.70 -45.85
N GLU A 347 -1.61 -1.37 -45.46
CA GLU A 347 -2.27 -0.08 -45.74
C GLU A 347 -2.29 0.87 -44.52
N TRP A 348 -1.54 0.57 -43.45
CA TRP A 348 -1.62 1.35 -42.21
C TRP A 348 -0.83 2.65 -42.30
N THR A 349 -1.53 3.78 -42.17
CA THR A 349 -0.90 5.10 -42.00
C THR A 349 -0.47 5.31 -40.54
N TYR A 350 0.37 6.32 -40.27
CA TYR A 350 0.80 6.70 -38.93
C TYR A 350 -0.39 6.93 -37.95
N LEU A 351 -1.47 7.52 -38.46
CA LEU A 351 -2.69 7.81 -37.70
C LEU A 351 -3.40 6.53 -37.24
N ASN A 352 -3.40 5.48 -38.06
CA ASN A 352 -4.00 4.20 -37.71
C ASN A 352 -3.29 3.59 -36.48
N PHE A 353 -1.97 3.76 -36.38
CA PHE A 353 -1.19 3.33 -35.20
C PHE A 353 -1.50 4.15 -33.93
N LEU A 354 -1.91 5.42 -34.07
CA LEU A 354 -2.26 6.28 -32.93
C LEU A 354 -3.70 6.11 -32.44
N LEU A 355 -4.64 5.82 -33.36
CA LEU A 355 -6.09 5.87 -33.10
C LEU A 355 -6.76 4.49 -33.11
N ASP A 356 -6.37 3.58 -34.01
CA ASP A 356 -7.11 2.35 -34.33
C ASP A 356 -6.37 1.05 -33.94
N PHE A 357 -5.19 1.17 -33.30
CA PHE A 357 -4.29 0.03 -33.06
C PHE A 357 -4.87 -1.09 -32.17
N ASP A 358 -5.76 -0.79 -31.24
CA ASP A 358 -6.38 -1.80 -30.36
C ASP A 358 -7.20 -2.84 -31.15
N GLY A 359 -7.86 -2.43 -32.24
CA GLY A 359 -8.59 -3.35 -33.12
C GLY A 359 -7.67 -4.33 -33.85
N LEU A 360 -6.46 -3.89 -34.20
CA LEU A 360 -5.41 -4.74 -34.75
C LEU A 360 -4.81 -5.67 -33.70
N LYS A 361 -4.50 -5.13 -32.51
CA LYS A 361 -3.95 -5.89 -31.37
C LYS A 361 -4.83 -7.11 -31.05
N ALA A 362 -6.16 -6.94 -31.09
CA ALA A 362 -7.11 -8.04 -30.94
C ALA A 362 -7.03 -9.08 -32.07
N LYS A 363 -6.94 -8.67 -33.34
CA LYS A 363 -6.80 -9.58 -34.49
C LYS A 363 -5.49 -10.39 -34.44
N ILE A 364 -4.37 -9.71 -34.18
CA ILE A 364 -3.05 -10.36 -34.11
C ILE A 364 -3.02 -11.35 -32.94
N LYS A 365 -3.59 -10.97 -31.78
CA LYS A 365 -3.72 -11.89 -30.65
C LYS A 365 -4.49 -13.16 -31.02
N ALA A 366 -5.69 -13.04 -31.61
CA ALA A 366 -6.49 -14.20 -32.00
C ALA A 366 -5.74 -15.12 -33.00
N ALA A 367 -5.13 -14.54 -34.03
CA ALA A 367 -4.37 -15.30 -35.02
C ALA A 367 -3.12 -15.98 -34.41
N MET A 368 -2.48 -15.35 -33.42
CA MET A 368 -1.34 -15.90 -32.71
C MET A 368 -1.75 -17.02 -31.73
N GLU A 369 -2.92 -16.90 -31.08
CA GLU A 369 -3.49 -17.95 -30.23
C GLU A 369 -3.80 -19.22 -31.05
N ASP A 370 -4.44 -19.06 -32.21
CA ASP A 370 -4.72 -20.19 -33.12
C ASP A 370 -3.42 -20.82 -33.64
N SER A 371 -2.44 -20.01 -34.06
CA SER A 371 -1.12 -20.49 -34.51
C SER A 371 -0.38 -21.25 -33.39
N ALA A 372 -0.46 -20.81 -32.13
CA ALA A 372 0.14 -21.50 -30.99
C ALA A 372 -0.48 -22.90 -30.78
N ARG A 373 -1.81 -23.02 -30.92
CA ARG A 373 -2.55 -24.28 -30.75
C ARG A 373 -2.21 -25.33 -31.82
N GLU A 374 -1.79 -24.90 -33.02
CA GLU A 374 -1.27 -25.79 -34.06
C GLU A 374 0.04 -26.44 -33.63
N ILE A 375 0.94 -25.69 -32.98
CA ILE A 375 2.24 -26.20 -32.52
C ILE A 375 2.22 -26.88 -31.14
N GLY A 376 1.05 -26.96 -30.48
CA GLY A 376 0.91 -27.59 -29.16
C GLY A 376 1.17 -26.67 -27.96
N TYR A 377 1.23 -25.36 -28.19
CA TYR A 377 1.31 -24.34 -27.15
C TYR A 377 -0.02 -23.58 -27.03
N ARG A 378 -0.19 -22.84 -25.94
CA ARG A 378 -1.22 -21.80 -25.79
C ARG A 378 -0.56 -20.43 -25.62
N GLU A 379 -1.14 -19.42 -26.23
CA GLU A 379 -0.81 -18.03 -25.91
C GLU A 379 -1.41 -17.70 -24.54
N LYS A 380 -0.56 -17.33 -23.59
CA LYS A 380 -0.96 -16.93 -22.24
C LYS A 380 -1.09 -15.40 -22.14
N GLN A 381 -0.15 -14.70 -22.75
CA GLN A 381 -0.16 -13.25 -22.84
C GLN A 381 0.61 -12.78 -24.09
N LEU A 382 -0.04 -12.00 -24.94
CA LEU A 382 0.58 -11.18 -25.98
C LEU A 382 0.42 -9.69 -25.63
N ILE A 383 1.55 -9.01 -25.43
CA ILE A 383 1.63 -7.54 -25.40
C ILE A 383 2.22 -7.12 -26.74
N THR A 384 1.52 -6.24 -27.44
CA THR A 384 1.88 -5.67 -28.74
C THR A 384 1.57 -4.18 -28.68
N GLU A 385 2.57 -3.32 -28.81
CA GLU A 385 2.47 -1.86 -28.60
C GLU A 385 3.40 -1.10 -29.56
N PRO A 386 2.91 -0.06 -30.26
CA PRO A 386 3.75 0.74 -31.14
C PRO A 386 4.49 1.82 -30.35
N ASP A 387 5.79 1.96 -30.58
CA ASP A 387 6.62 3.00 -30.01
C ASP A 387 6.46 4.30 -30.83
N LEU A 388 5.59 5.19 -30.33
CA LEU A 388 5.21 6.45 -30.98
C LEU A 388 5.52 7.62 -30.04
N LYS A 389 6.07 8.71 -30.58
CA LYS A 389 6.40 9.91 -29.78
C LYS A 389 5.15 10.52 -29.15
N GLU A 390 4.06 10.57 -29.90
CA GLU A 390 2.78 11.19 -29.51
C GLU A 390 2.00 10.35 -28.49
N ASN A 391 2.36 9.08 -28.24
CA ASN A 391 1.80 8.32 -27.12
C ASN A 391 2.12 8.99 -25.77
N GLN A 392 3.20 9.77 -25.68
CA GLN A 392 3.54 10.56 -24.49
C GLN A 392 2.45 11.60 -24.17
N LEU A 393 1.72 12.12 -25.17
CA LEU A 393 0.61 13.07 -24.98
C LEU A 393 -0.57 12.45 -24.21
N ARG A 394 -0.74 11.12 -24.23
CA ARG A 394 -1.80 10.43 -23.47
C ARG A 394 -1.49 10.35 -21.97
N TYR A 395 -0.26 10.64 -21.54
CA TYR A 395 0.18 10.63 -20.15
C TYR A 395 0.43 12.06 -19.63
N PRO A 396 0.15 12.35 -18.34
CA PRO A 396 0.37 13.67 -17.78
C PRO A 396 1.87 14.01 -17.81
N SER A 397 2.21 15.00 -18.62
CA SER A 397 3.60 15.40 -18.89
C SER A 397 3.79 16.88 -18.62
N THR A 398 4.94 17.26 -18.08
CA THR A 398 5.28 18.65 -17.75
C THR A 398 5.94 19.33 -18.95
N TYR A 399 5.27 20.34 -19.49
CA TYR A 399 5.80 21.22 -20.53
C TYR A 399 6.15 22.58 -19.92
N ARG A 400 7.27 23.16 -20.34
CA ARG A 400 7.79 24.44 -19.87
C ARG A 400 8.10 25.30 -21.09
N PHE A 401 7.38 26.42 -21.22
CA PHE A 401 7.49 27.35 -22.33
C PHE A 401 7.98 28.69 -21.82
N ASP A 402 9.04 29.21 -22.44
CA ASP A 402 9.67 30.48 -22.08
C ASP A 402 9.38 31.52 -23.17
N TYR A 403 8.47 32.44 -22.87
CA TYR A 403 7.98 33.44 -23.80
C TYR A 403 8.69 34.77 -23.59
N GLU A 404 9.56 35.12 -24.53
CA GLU A 404 10.26 36.40 -24.54
C GLU A 404 9.54 37.47 -25.39
N GLY A 405 9.63 38.73 -24.94
CA GLY A 405 9.23 39.89 -25.72
C GLY A 405 7.72 40.14 -25.85
N LEU A 406 6.90 39.57 -24.96
CA LEU A 406 5.44 39.73 -24.97
C LEU A 406 5.05 41.18 -24.67
N TYR A 407 4.24 41.80 -25.53
CA TYR A 407 3.86 43.20 -25.35
C TYR A 407 2.66 43.37 -24.39
N THR A 408 2.72 44.42 -23.58
CA THR A 408 1.60 44.87 -22.75
C THR A 408 0.65 45.77 -23.55
N LYS A 409 -0.35 46.37 -22.89
CA LYS A 409 -1.16 47.47 -23.44
C LYS A 409 -0.34 48.68 -23.90
N GLN A 410 0.90 48.83 -23.44
CA GLN A 410 1.86 49.78 -24.01
C GLN A 410 2.84 49.01 -24.92
N PRO A 411 2.89 49.27 -26.23
CA PRO A 411 3.76 48.53 -27.17
C PRO A 411 5.25 48.82 -26.94
N ASP A 412 5.59 49.92 -26.27
CA ASP A 412 6.95 50.23 -25.83
C ASP A 412 7.35 49.48 -24.53
N VAL A 413 6.51 48.57 -24.00
CA VAL A 413 6.81 47.78 -22.80
C VAL A 413 6.55 46.29 -23.04
N GLN A 414 7.64 45.53 -23.03
CA GLN A 414 7.67 44.07 -23.14
C GLN A 414 7.78 43.41 -21.76
N VAL A 415 7.40 42.14 -21.69
CA VAL A 415 7.45 41.25 -20.52
C VAL A 415 7.92 39.88 -20.99
N ASN A 416 8.73 39.20 -20.17
CA ASN A 416 9.08 37.81 -20.39
C ASN A 416 8.29 36.95 -19.39
N LEU A 417 7.65 35.86 -19.85
CA LEU A 417 6.86 34.97 -19.01
C LEU A 417 7.28 33.51 -19.22
N GLN A 418 7.38 32.78 -18.13
CA GLN A 418 7.52 31.33 -18.12
C GLN A 418 6.19 30.69 -17.77
N VAL A 419 5.76 29.74 -18.60
CA VAL A 419 4.52 28.99 -18.42
C VAL A 419 4.84 27.51 -18.31
N SER A 420 4.54 26.93 -17.16
CA SER A 420 4.68 25.48 -16.93
C SER A 420 3.30 24.85 -16.85
N THR A 421 3.02 23.88 -17.72
CA THR A 421 1.73 23.18 -17.78
C THR A 421 1.93 21.69 -17.62
N VAL A 422 1.12 21.05 -16.77
CA VAL A 422 1.02 19.59 -16.70
C VAL A 422 -0.33 19.18 -17.27
N PHE A 423 -0.33 18.50 -18.43
CA PHE A 423 -1.55 18.06 -19.08
C PHE A 423 -1.37 16.73 -19.83
N ARG A 424 -2.52 16.12 -20.18
CA ARG A 424 -2.63 14.98 -21.10
C ARG A 424 -3.80 15.18 -22.07
N ILE A 425 -3.70 14.60 -23.26
CA ILE A 425 -4.77 14.55 -24.26
C ILE A 425 -5.25 13.09 -24.32
N GLU A 426 -6.42 12.82 -23.72
CA GLU A 426 -6.97 11.46 -23.65
C GLU A 426 -7.44 10.96 -25.03
N LYS A 427 -7.96 11.89 -25.84
CA LYS A 427 -8.57 11.65 -27.15
C LYS A 427 -7.76 12.34 -28.24
N LEU A 428 -6.80 11.62 -28.82
CA LEU A 428 -5.95 12.12 -29.90
C LEU A 428 -6.77 12.43 -31.19
N GLU A 429 -8.02 11.95 -31.27
CA GLU A 429 -8.95 12.22 -32.37
C GLU A 429 -9.28 13.73 -32.49
N GLN A 430 -9.26 14.47 -31.38
CA GLN A 430 -9.57 15.92 -31.37
C GLN A 430 -8.45 16.73 -32.06
N ILE A 431 -7.20 16.33 -31.85
CA ILE A 431 -6.01 16.94 -32.46
C ILE A 431 -5.64 16.31 -33.81
N LYS A 432 -6.51 15.48 -34.41
CA LYS A 432 -6.22 14.78 -35.66
C LYS A 432 -5.75 15.72 -36.78
N GLY A 433 -6.33 16.91 -36.91
CA GLY A 433 -5.92 17.90 -37.91
C GLY A 433 -4.50 18.46 -37.75
N LEU A 434 -3.87 18.29 -36.58
CA LEU A 434 -2.45 18.59 -36.34
C LEU A 434 -1.58 17.37 -36.66
N LEU A 435 -2.01 16.17 -36.23
CA LEU A 435 -1.35 14.89 -36.52
C LEU A 435 -1.27 14.61 -38.04
N ASP A 436 -2.36 14.86 -38.77
CA ASP A 436 -2.47 14.70 -40.23
C ASP A 436 -1.43 15.54 -41.02
N ARG A 437 -0.86 16.59 -40.41
CA ARG A 437 0.06 17.54 -41.06
C ARG A 437 1.54 17.25 -40.78
N ASN A 438 1.84 16.21 -40.00
CA ASN A 438 3.20 15.90 -39.55
C ASN A 438 3.86 17.09 -38.82
N LEU A 439 3.06 17.89 -38.12
CA LEU A 439 3.50 19.00 -37.28
C LEU A 439 3.74 18.50 -35.85
N ASP A 440 4.77 19.04 -35.19
CA ASP A 440 4.98 18.81 -33.77
C ASP A 440 3.81 19.43 -32.98
N VAL A 441 3.02 18.56 -32.33
CA VAL A 441 1.83 18.95 -31.57
C VAL A 441 2.20 19.81 -30.37
N VAL A 442 3.35 19.58 -29.74
CA VAL A 442 3.80 20.37 -28.59
C VAL A 442 4.14 21.79 -29.01
N VAL A 443 4.83 21.96 -30.14
CA VAL A 443 5.12 23.28 -30.73
C VAL A 443 3.84 24.00 -31.16
N ALA A 444 2.87 23.28 -31.74
CA ALA A 444 1.57 23.85 -32.09
C ALA A 444 0.78 24.32 -30.86
N ILE A 445 0.84 23.58 -29.75
CA ILE A 445 0.26 23.99 -28.46
C ILE A 445 0.99 25.20 -27.89
N GLU A 446 2.33 25.23 -27.93
CA GLU A 446 3.15 26.35 -27.47
C GLU A 446 2.79 27.66 -28.18
N GLU A 447 2.72 27.65 -29.53
CA GLU A 447 2.30 28.82 -30.31
C GLU A 447 0.87 29.27 -29.96
N SER A 448 -0.02 28.31 -29.68
CA SER A 448 -1.42 28.58 -29.37
C SER A 448 -1.58 29.23 -27.99
N ILE A 449 -0.87 28.72 -26.98
CA ILE A 449 -0.76 29.31 -25.64
C ILE A 449 -0.18 30.72 -25.72
N ARG A 450 0.92 30.90 -26.48
CA ARG A 450 1.55 32.22 -26.69
C ARG A 450 0.55 33.25 -27.19
N ARG A 451 -0.26 32.89 -28.21
CA ARG A 451 -1.26 33.80 -28.81
C ARG A 451 -2.34 34.23 -27.81
N GLU A 452 -2.88 33.32 -27.00
CA GLU A 452 -3.88 33.69 -25.97
C GLU A 452 -3.28 34.61 -24.90
N ILE A 453 -2.03 34.37 -24.49
CA ILE A 453 -1.31 35.24 -23.55
C ILE A 453 -1.07 36.63 -24.14
N GLU A 454 -0.57 36.73 -25.38
CA GLU A 454 -0.37 38.02 -26.07
C GLU A 454 -1.70 38.80 -26.20
N LEU A 455 -2.79 38.14 -26.63
CA LEU A 455 -4.13 38.72 -26.75
C LEU A 455 -4.72 39.23 -25.42
N TYR A 456 -4.27 38.67 -24.29
CA TYR A 456 -4.65 39.14 -22.97
C TYR A 456 -3.73 40.27 -22.48
N LEU A 457 -2.40 40.13 -22.57
CA LEU A 457 -1.44 41.14 -22.11
C LEU A 457 -1.58 42.49 -22.84
N HIS A 458 -1.96 42.50 -24.11
CA HIS A 458 -2.31 43.73 -24.85
C HIS A 458 -3.46 44.56 -24.22
N LYS A 459 -4.18 44.02 -23.23
CA LYS A 459 -5.24 44.72 -22.49
C LYS A 459 -4.80 45.17 -21.09
N ILE A 460 -3.63 44.72 -20.63
CA ILE A 460 -3.13 44.91 -19.26
C ILE A 460 -2.09 46.04 -19.24
N ASP A 461 -2.28 47.01 -18.34
CA ASP A 461 -1.30 48.09 -18.13
C ASP A 461 0.01 47.55 -17.52
N PRO A 462 1.19 48.08 -17.92
CA PRO A 462 2.49 47.63 -17.41
C PRO A 462 2.61 47.54 -15.89
N GLU A 463 1.99 48.47 -15.16
CA GLU A 463 2.00 48.49 -13.70
C GLU A 463 1.40 47.21 -13.11
N THR A 464 0.31 46.70 -13.68
CA THR A 464 -0.31 45.46 -13.21
C THR A 464 0.62 44.27 -13.39
N VAL A 465 1.41 44.25 -14.47
CA VAL A 465 2.35 43.15 -14.75
C VAL A 465 3.60 43.22 -13.89
N TYR A 466 4.18 44.42 -13.71
CA TYR A 466 5.46 44.58 -13.02
C TYR A 466 5.35 44.83 -11.51
N MET A 467 4.30 45.52 -11.04
CA MET A 467 4.11 45.86 -9.62
C MET A 467 3.08 44.98 -8.91
N ARG A 468 2.15 44.35 -9.66
CA ARG A 468 0.97 43.67 -9.09
C ARG A 468 0.75 42.23 -9.58
N PHE A 469 1.77 41.59 -10.16
CA PHE A 469 1.67 40.25 -10.76
C PHE A 469 0.99 39.22 -9.84
N TYR A 470 1.38 39.23 -8.56
CA TYR A 470 0.91 38.33 -7.50
C TYR A 470 -0.19 38.92 -6.60
N VAL A 471 -0.63 40.16 -6.85
CA VAL A 471 -1.50 40.92 -5.93
C VAL A 471 -2.89 41.07 -6.53
N ALA A 472 -3.90 40.60 -5.80
CA ALA A 472 -5.31 40.81 -6.12
C ALA A 472 -5.72 42.29 -6.04
N GLY A 473 -6.59 42.75 -6.95
CA GLY A 473 -7.07 44.14 -6.99
C GLY A 473 -8.02 44.54 -5.85
N GLY A 474 -8.62 43.56 -5.18
CA GLY A 474 -9.59 43.71 -4.08
C GLY A 474 -10.03 42.34 -3.56
N GLU A 475 -10.94 42.29 -2.57
CA GLU A 475 -11.33 41.06 -1.86
C GLU A 475 -11.90 39.92 -2.75
N ASN A 476 -12.35 40.22 -3.97
CA ASN A 476 -12.87 39.23 -4.93
C ASN A 476 -12.13 39.22 -6.29
N ASP A 477 -11.08 40.04 -6.46
CA ASP A 477 -10.32 40.05 -7.71
C ASP A 477 -9.25 38.95 -7.71
N ARG A 478 -9.00 38.38 -8.88
CA ARG A 478 -7.85 37.47 -9.09
C ARG A 478 -6.58 38.29 -9.33
N SER A 479 -5.45 37.74 -8.91
CA SER A 479 -4.14 38.22 -9.36
C SER A 479 -3.96 38.01 -10.87
N LEU A 480 -3.07 38.79 -11.49
CA LEU A 480 -2.74 38.63 -12.91
C LEU A 480 -2.22 37.21 -13.20
N LYS A 481 -1.44 36.65 -12.28
CA LYS A 481 -0.99 35.26 -12.30
C LYS A 481 -2.16 34.27 -12.45
N GLU A 482 -3.13 34.31 -11.55
CA GLU A 482 -4.25 33.36 -11.52
C GLU A 482 -5.16 33.48 -12.74
N GLU A 483 -5.32 34.68 -13.30
CA GLU A 483 -6.10 34.91 -14.52
C GLU A 483 -5.36 34.41 -15.77
N LEU A 484 -4.03 34.58 -15.86
CA LEU A 484 -3.20 33.94 -16.90
C LEU A 484 -3.24 32.41 -16.79
N GLU A 485 -3.08 31.86 -15.59
CA GLU A 485 -3.19 30.41 -15.32
C GLU A 485 -4.57 29.87 -15.71
N SER A 486 -5.63 30.61 -15.38
CA SER A 486 -7.01 30.27 -15.75
C SER A 486 -7.21 30.28 -17.27
N ARG A 487 -6.62 31.24 -17.99
CA ARG A 487 -6.73 31.34 -19.47
C ARG A 487 -6.03 30.20 -20.17
N VAL A 488 -4.78 29.94 -19.84
CA VAL A 488 -4.01 28.83 -20.42
C VAL A 488 -4.70 27.50 -20.12
N LYS A 489 -5.20 27.31 -18.89
CA LYS A 489 -5.98 26.12 -18.52
C LYS A 489 -7.26 26.00 -19.37
N ASN A 490 -8.06 27.06 -19.44
CA ASN A 490 -9.32 27.06 -20.20
C ASN A 490 -9.10 26.79 -21.70
N HIS A 491 -8.04 27.36 -22.27
CA HIS A 491 -7.64 27.16 -23.68
C HIS A 491 -7.29 25.70 -23.96
N LEU A 492 -6.43 25.09 -23.14
CA LEU A 492 -6.06 23.68 -23.24
C LEU A 492 -7.25 22.72 -23.00
N THR A 493 -8.14 23.03 -22.05
CA THR A 493 -9.40 22.29 -21.85
C THR A 493 -10.47 22.60 -22.92
N GLY A 494 -10.17 23.49 -23.87
CA GLY A 494 -11.08 23.91 -24.92
C GLY A 494 -11.27 22.84 -26.01
N LYS A 495 -12.26 23.05 -26.88
CA LYS A 495 -12.63 22.11 -27.95
C LYS A 495 -11.52 21.80 -28.97
N GLU A 496 -10.46 22.59 -29.01
CA GLU A 496 -9.32 22.41 -29.93
C GLU A 496 -8.37 21.29 -29.49
N TYR A 497 -8.23 21.08 -28.17
CA TYR A 497 -7.28 20.10 -27.61
C TYR A 497 -7.94 19.08 -26.65
N ASP A 498 -9.08 19.40 -26.03
CA ASP A 498 -9.82 18.55 -25.06
C ASP A 498 -8.90 17.99 -23.95
N ALA A 499 -7.89 18.78 -23.56
CA ALA A 499 -6.81 18.31 -22.68
C ALA A 499 -7.23 18.31 -21.21
N THR A 500 -6.87 17.24 -20.49
CA THR A 500 -6.97 17.19 -19.03
C THR A 500 -5.74 17.87 -18.43
N VAL A 501 -5.95 19.08 -17.90
CA VAL A 501 -4.89 19.92 -17.31
C VAL A 501 -4.86 19.77 -15.79
N GLU A 502 -3.81 19.14 -15.28
CA GLU A 502 -3.57 18.96 -13.83
C GLU A 502 -3.16 20.28 -13.18
N SER A 503 -2.18 20.97 -13.75
CA SER A 503 -1.70 22.26 -13.26
C SER A 503 -1.23 23.20 -14.38
N VAL A 504 -1.32 24.49 -14.10
CA VAL A 504 -0.67 25.57 -14.85
C VAL A 504 0.00 26.46 -13.81
N THR A 505 1.25 26.83 -14.05
CA THR A 505 1.98 27.82 -13.26
C THR A 505 2.56 28.88 -14.19
N VAL A 506 2.27 30.15 -13.92
CA VAL A 506 2.87 31.28 -14.66
C VAL A 506 3.80 32.08 -13.75
N VAL A 507 5.02 32.36 -14.23
CA VAL A 507 6.07 33.07 -13.50
C VAL A 507 6.64 34.17 -14.42
N PRO A 508 6.82 35.42 -13.94
CA PRO A 508 7.52 36.43 -14.70
C PRO A 508 9.02 36.11 -14.74
N LEU A 509 9.61 36.19 -15.92
CA LEU A 509 11.05 36.11 -16.13
C LEU A 509 11.66 37.52 -16.07
N ASN A 510 12.95 37.59 -15.74
CA ASN A 510 13.65 38.87 -15.66
C ASN A 510 13.67 39.59 -17.01
N THR A 511 13.58 40.91 -16.95
CA THR A 511 13.75 41.84 -18.07
C THR A 511 14.68 42.97 -17.64
N GLU A 512 15.16 43.76 -18.60
CA GLU A 512 15.90 45.01 -18.31
C GLU A 512 15.13 45.91 -17.33
N ILE A 513 13.80 45.90 -17.41
CA ILE A 513 12.88 46.65 -16.54
C ILE A 513 12.90 46.08 -15.12
N THR A 514 12.82 44.76 -14.91
CA THR A 514 12.88 44.19 -13.54
C THR A 514 14.24 44.46 -12.90
N GLU A 515 15.34 44.29 -13.63
CA GLU A 515 16.68 44.57 -13.11
C GLU A 515 16.87 46.05 -12.76
N HIS A 516 16.32 46.97 -13.55
CA HIS A 516 16.37 48.39 -13.27
C HIS A 516 15.50 48.76 -12.06
N MET A 517 14.33 48.12 -11.92
CA MET A 517 13.46 48.26 -10.74
C MET A 517 14.14 47.78 -9.46
N GLU A 518 14.76 46.60 -9.43
CA GLU A 518 15.53 46.09 -8.27
C GLU A 518 16.71 46.99 -7.88
N LYS A 519 17.30 47.70 -8.86
CA LYS A 519 18.39 48.66 -8.61
C LYS A 519 17.91 49.92 -7.88
N ILE A 520 16.62 50.26 -7.91
CA ILE A 520 16.11 51.60 -7.57
C ILE A 520 14.97 51.58 -6.53
N LEU A 521 14.00 50.65 -6.64
CA LEU A 521 12.82 50.61 -5.77
C LEU A 521 13.17 50.25 -4.32
N HIS A 522 12.43 50.85 -3.38
CA HIS A 522 12.48 50.63 -1.93
C HIS A 522 13.86 50.84 -1.26
N LYS A 523 14.86 51.36 -1.99
CA LYS A 523 16.13 51.81 -1.41
C LYS A 523 15.93 53.19 -0.80
N LEU A 524 16.12 53.26 0.52
CA LEU A 524 16.17 54.52 1.26
C LEU A 524 17.57 55.13 1.12
N GLN A 525 17.63 56.38 0.67
CA GLN A 525 18.87 57.15 0.61
C GLN A 525 18.74 58.44 1.41
N ASP A 526 19.66 58.66 2.34
CA ASP A 526 19.78 59.91 3.11
C ASP A 526 20.29 61.03 2.19
N PHE A 527 19.68 62.22 2.30
CA PHE A 527 20.10 63.41 1.57
C PHE A 527 20.23 64.62 2.50
N ARG A 528 21.05 65.60 2.10
CA ARG A 528 21.21 66.87 2.82
C ARG A 528 21.40 68.01 1.85
N LEU A 529 20.57 69.03 1.99
CA LEU A 529 20.58 70.20 1.13
C LEU A 529 20.67 71.48 1.95
N LYS A 530 21.21 72.55 1.37
CA LYS A 530 21.38 73.85 2.03
C LYS A 530 20.74 74.94 1.17
N ILE A 531 19.85 75.73 1.75
CA ILE A 531 19.00 76.71 1.04
C ILE A 531 19.21 78.11 1.62
N ILE A 532 19.13 79.13 0.76
CA ILE A 532 19.00 80.54 1.12
C ILE A 532 17.57 80.97 0.74
N PRO A 533 16.67 81.20 1.72
CA PRO A 533 15.28 81.61 1.46
C PRO A 533 15.17 83.05 0.96
N ARG A 534 14.10 83.35 0.22
CA ARG A 534 13.85 84.62 -0.49
C ARG A 534 14.14 85.90 0.30
N ASP A 535 13.66 85.95 1.55
CA ASP A 535 13.73 87.13 2.42
C ASP A 535 14.72 86.91 3.59
N TYR A 536 15.72 86.03 3.42
CA TYR A 536 16.66 85.67 4.48
C TYR A 536 18.08 85.37 3.95
N ASP A 537 19.03 86.28 4.23
CA ASP A 537 20.45 86.17 3.84
C ASP A 537 21.23 85.00 4.53
N GLY A 538 20.56 84.16 5.31
CA GLY A 538 21.20 83.06 6.03
C GLY A 538 20.88 81.69 5.44
N MET A 539 21.83 80.77 5.56
CA MET A 539 21.71 79.40 5.08
C MET A 539 20.94 78.53 6.08
N ILE A 540 19.96 77.77 5.59
CA ILE A 540 19.25 76.72 6.35
C ILE A 540 19.63 75.37 5.74
N GLU A 541 20.17 74.45 6.55
CA GLU A 541 20.43 73.07 6.14
C GLU A 541 19.20 72.20 6.43
N PHE A 542 18.84 71.31 5.51
CA PHE A 542 17.80 70.31 5.71
C PHE A 542 18.39 68.91 5.54
N ALA A 543 17.83 67.94 6.26
CA ALA A 543 18.08 66.53 6.07
C ALA A 543 16.76 65.77 5.90
N GLY A 544 16.77 64.75 5.06
CA GLY A 544 15.65 63.85 4.83
C GLY A 544 16.13 62.53 4.23
N GLN A 545 15.18 61.65 3.96
CA GLN A 545 15.41 60.38 3.27
C GLN A 545 14.49 60.32 2.06
N ILE A 546 14.99 59.83 0.93
CA ILE A 546 14.18 59.60 -0.28
C ILE A 546 14.11 58.09 -0.57
N SER A 547 12.92 57.62 -0.94
CA SER A 547 12.71 56.29 -1.52
C SER A 547 11.96 56.39 -2.85
N VAL A 548 12.18 55.42 -3.73
CA VAL A 548 11.35 55.23 -4.93
C VAL A 548 10.35 54.12 -4.65
N ASP A 549 9.06 54.43 -4.74
CA ASP A 549 8.00 53.51 -4.30
C ASP A 549 7.43 52.68 -5.45
N SER A 550 7.34 53.30 -6.64
CA SER A 550 6.69 52.72 -7.81
C SER A 550 7.04 53.51 -9.08
N VAL A 551 6.84 52.88 -10.24
CA VAL A 551 6.82 53.59 -11.52
C VAL A 551 5.47 54.33 -11.64
N ASN A 552 5.48 55.57 -12.13
CA ASN A 552 4.25 56.33 -12.35
C ASN A 552 3.44 55.66 -13.49
N PRO A 553 2.10 55.49 -13.35
CA PRO A 553 1.26 54.88 -14.40
C PRO A 553 1.41 55.52 -15.79
N THR A 554 1.68 56.83 -15.87
CA THR A 554 1.92 57.54 -17.14
C THR A 554 3.41 57.67 -17.50
N GLY A 555 4.30 57.29 -16.59
CA GLY A 555 5.76 57.47 -16.68
C GLY A 555 6.54 56.30 -17.27
N TRP A 556 5.93 55.12 -17.50
CA TRP A 556 6.60 53.91 -18.01
C TRP A 556 7.49 54.13 -19.24
N HIS A 557 7.04 54.95 -20.20
CA HIS A 557 7.83 55.31 -21.39
C HIS A 557 9.10 56.13 -21.09
N ARG A 558 9.15 56.84 -19.96
CA ARG A 558 10.33 57.59 -19.48
C ARG A 558 11.22 56.69 -18.64
N PHE A 559 10.61 55.89 -17.76
CA PHE A 559 11.29 54.87 -16.96
C PHE A 559 12.15 53.93 -17.82
N ARG A 560 11.63 53.48 -18.97
CA ARG A 560 12.39 52.63 -19.91
C ARG A 560 13.47 53.38 -20.70
N ARG A 561 13.25 54.64 -21.06
CA ARG A 561 14.13 55.39 -21.99
C ARG A 561 15.28 56.11 -21.30
N CYS A 562 15.11 56.48 -20.04
CA CYS A 562 16.14 57.15 -19.26
C CYS A 562 16.92 56.08 -18.50
N ASP A 563 18.23 55.94 -18.78
CA ASP A 563 19.13 55.22 -17.88
C ASP A 563 19.52 56.19 -16.75
N PHE A 564 19.03 55.94 -15.54
CA PHE A 564 19.29 56.75 -14.35
C PHE A 564 19.54 55.88 -13.13
N SER A 565 20.36 56.39 -12.22
CA SER A 565 20.57 55.81 -10.90
C SER A 565 19.72 56.50 -9.83
N LEU A 566 19.67 55.90 -8.64
CA LEU A 566 19.05 56.53 -7.46
C LEU A 566 19.71 57.88 -7.12
N ASN A 567 21.01 58.03 -7.40
CA ASN A 567 21.74 59.30 -7.20
C ASN A 567 21.26 60.40 -8.16
N ASP A 568 20.88 60.05 -9.40
CA ASP A 568 20.40 61.03 -10.37
C ASP A 568 18.99 61.53 -10.00
N ILE A 569 18.14 60.63 -9.50
CA ILE A 569 16.85 61.00 -8.87
C ILE A 569 17.08 61.93 -7.68
N LEU A 570 18.01 61.58 -6.78
CA LEU A 570 18.31 62.35 -5.58
C LEU A 570 18.85 63.75 -5.94
N ALA A 571 19.82 63.88 -6.83
CA ALA A 571 20.37 65.16 -7.26
C ALA A 571 19.31 66.06 -7.92
N PHE A 572 18.38 65.47 -8.67
CA PHE A 572 17.25 66.20 -9.27
C PHE A 572 16.18 66.59 -8.24
N ALA A 573 15.91 65.72 -7.25
CA ALA A 573 15.02 66.00 -6.14
C ALA A 573 15.57 67.12 -5.24
N GLU A 574 16.85 67.08 -4.88
CA GLU A 574 17.54 68.15 -4.14
C GLU A 574 17.47 69.48 -4.90
N LYS A 575 17.67 69.48 -6.22
CA LYS A 575 17.53 70.68 -7.06
C LYS A 575 16.10 71.22 -7.08
N SER A 576 15.10 70.33 -7.16
CA SER A 576 13.68 70.72 -7.13
C SER A 576 13.28 71.30 -5.78
N LEU A 577 13.67 70.65 -4.67
CA LEU A 577 13.49 71.16 -3.30
C LEU A 577 14.19 72.50 -3.08
N THR A 578 15.44 72.63 -3.54
CA THR A 578 16.21 73.87 -3.40
C THR A 578 15.53 75.01 -4.15
N THR A 579 14.98 74.75 -5.33
CA THR A 579 14.23 75.76 -6.11
C THR A 579 12.97 76.17 -5.36
N GLU A 580 12.07 75.22 -5.07
CA GLU A 580 10.78 75.49 -4.42
C GLU A 580 10.93 76.21 -3.07
N LEU A 581 11.75 75.65 -2.18
CA LEU A 581 11.92 76.17 -0.81
C LEU A 581 12.76 77.47 -0.78
N SER A 582 13.48 77.82 -1.85
CA SER A 582 14.14 79.14 -1.93
C SER A 582 13.14 80.28 -2.17
N GLU A 583 11.97 80.00 -2.76
CA GLU A 583 10.93 81.02 -2.97
C GLU A 583 10.15 81.37 -1.70
N TRP A 584 10.30 80.56 -0.64
CA TRP A 584 9.57 80.67 0.62
C TRP A 584 10.21 81.68 1.59
N GLU A 585 9.39 82.27 2.47
CA GLU A 585 9.85 83.14 3.55
C GLU A 585 10.62 82.33 4.61
N GLY A 586 11.82 82.78 5.02
CA GLY A 586 12.67 82.06 5.98
C GLY A 586 12.02 81.81 7.36
N ALA A 587 11.06 82.63 7.77
CA ALA A 587 10.27 82.43 8.99
C ALA A 587 9.36 81.18 8.92
N GLY A 588 8.92 80.79 7.72
CA GLY A 588 8.11 79.60 7.46
C GLY A 588 8.90 78.30 7.35
N LEU A 589 10.23 78.33 7.48
CA LEU A 589 11.14 77.19 7.31
C LEU A 589 11.88 76.78 8.60
N ASP A 590 11.95 77.67 9.60
CA ASP A 590 12.73 77.52 10.85
C ASP A 590 11.86 77.06 12.06
N SER A 591 10.62 76.66 11.82
CA SER A 591 9.66 76.33 12.88
C SER A 591 9.78 74.85 13.32
N SER A 592 10.20 74.63 14.56
CA SER A 592 10.68 73.31 15.03
C SER A 592 9.60 72.37 15.60
N GLY A 593 8.32 72.63 15.34
CA GLY A 593 7.17 71.88 15.90
C GLY A 593 6.76 70.61 15.11
N PRO A 594 6.18 69.57 15.76
CA PRO A 594 5.78 68.33 15.07
C PRO A 594 4.79 68.55 13.92
N LYS A 595 3.74 69.35 14.13
CA LYS A 595 2.76 69.70 13.06
C LYS A 595 3.43 70.39 11.86
N HIS A 596 4.51 71.13 12.10
CA HIS A 596 5.25 71.81 11.05
C HIS A 596 6.19 70.86 10.29
N ARG A 597 6.75 69.84 10.94
CA ARG A 597 7.52 68.78 10.25
C ARG A 597 6.65 68.02 9.26
N ASN A 598 5.46 67.59 9.67
CA ASN A 598 4.52 66.92 8.76
C ASN A 598 4.13 67.82 7.59
N PHE A 599 3.89 69.12 7.84
CA PHE A 599 3.63 70.10 6.78
C PHE A 599 4.83 70.26 5.83
N LEU A 600 6.05 70.41 6.34
CA LEU A 600 7.26 70.50 5.51
C LEU A 600 7.50 69.21 4.70
N GLU A 601 7.21 68.05 5.27
CA GLU A 601 7.34 66.75 4.59
C GLU A 601 6.29 66.58 3.50
N GLU A 602 5.01 66.91 3.74
CA GLU A 602 3.96 66.94 2.72
C GLU A 602 4.33 67.87 1.55
N GLN A 603 4.92 69.03 1.84
CA GLN A 603 5.26 70.03 0.83
C GLN A 603 6.54 69.65 0.08
N ALA A 604 7.55 69.10 0.75
CA ALA A 604 8.72 68.49 0.11
C ALA A 604 8.32 67.35 -0.84
N ASN A 605 7.40 66.48 -0.41
CA ASN A 605 6.83 65.44 -1.28
C ASN A 605 6.15 66.04 -2.51
N ARG A 606 5.29 67.07 -2.36
CA ARG A 606 4.64 67.73 -3.52
C ARG A 606 5.65 68.37 -4.48
N ALA A 607 6.65 69.07 -3.95
CA ALA A 607 7.69 69.77 -4.69
C ALA A 607 8.55 68.83 -5.55
N VAL A 608 8.74 67.58 -5.11
CA VAL A 608 9.58 66.59 -5.80
C VAL A 608 8.75 65.64 -6.67
N GLN A 609 7.57 65.24 -6.22
CA GLN A 609 6.77 64.20 -6.86
C GLN A 609 6.36 64.54 -8.29
N VAL A 610 5.99 65.79 -8.60
CA VAL A 610 5.64 66.19 -9.97
C VAL A 610 6.87 66.31 -10.88
N PRO A 611 7.95 67.03 -10.50
CA PRO A 611 9.17 67.09 -11.31
C PRO A 611 9.82 65.73 -11.55
N VAL A 612 10.02 64.90 -10.52
CA VAL A 612 10.66 63.57 -10.65
C VAL A 612 9.83 62.62 -11.51
N ALA A 613 8.51 62.60 -11.34
CA ALA A 613 7.62 61.84 -12.22
C ALA A 613 7.69 62.34 -13.68
N SER A 614 7.89 63.64 -13.89
CA SER A 614 8.04 64.20 -15.24
C SER A 614 9.39 63.84 -15.88
N GLN A 615 10.48 63.79 -15.12
CA GLN A 615 11.83 63.56 -15.65
C GLN A 615 12.15 62.07 -15.82
N TYR A 616 11.84 61.24 -14.81
CA TYR A 616 12.27 59.84 -14.74
C TYR A 616 11.10 58.84 -14.79
N GLY A 617 9.86 59.32 -14.73
CA GLY A 617 8.67 58.46 -14.78
C GLY A 617 8.39 57.69 -13.50
N VAL A 618 9.03 58.00 -12.37
CA VAL A 618 8.85 57.31 -11.08
C VAL A 618 8.04 58.13 -10.08
N ARG A 619 7.52 57.46 -9.04
CA ARG A 619 6.97 58.06 -7.81
C ARG A 619 8.01 57.92 -6.70
N VAL A 620 8.21 59.01 -5.97
CA VAL A 620 9.14 59.07 -4.84
C VAL A 620 8.47 59.59 -3.60
N GLU A 621 8.94 59.11 -2.46
CA GLU A 621 8.48 59.53 -1.14
C GLU A 621 9.67 60.06 -0.34
N ILE A 622 9.48 61.25 0.24
CA ILE A 622 10.42 61.88 1.16
C ILE A 622 9.92 61.66 2.58
N LYS A 623 10.80 61.11 3.42
CA LYS A 623 10.55 60.81 4.84
C LYS A 623 11.56 61.53 5.73
N ASN A 624 11.18 61.75 6.98
CA ASN A 624 12.01 62.35 8.03
C ASN A 624 12.54 63.76 7.69
N PHE A 625 11.83 64.54 6.87
CA PHE A 625 12.32 65.83 6.37
C PHE A 625 12.33 66.90 7.46
N ARG A 626 13.50 67.46 7.75
CA ARG A 626 13.69 68.40 8.87
C ARG A 626 14.83 69.39 8.63
N SER A 627 14.63 70.61 9.13
CA SER A 627 15.69 71.62 9.25
C SER A 627 16.72 71.22 10.33
N LEU A 628 18.00 71.47 10.03
CA LEU A 628 19.15 71.37 10.90
C LEU A 628 19.61 72.79 11.29
N ALA A 629 19.99 72.99 12.55
CA ALA A 629 20.18 74.32 13.12
C ALA A 629 21.35 75.13 12.51
N ARG A 630 21.16 76.46 12.44
CA ARG A 630 22.08 77.43 11.81
C ARG A 630 23.53 77.37 12.34
N GLU A 631 24.51 77.33 11.43
CA GLU A 631 25.90 77.67 11.74
C GLU A 631 25.97 79.16 12.15
N GLY A 632 26.39 79.43 13.40
CA GLY A 632 26.56 80.80 13.95
C GLY A 632 25.88 81.08 15.29
N ASN A 633 24.92 80.26 15.73
CA ASN A 633 24.07 80.57 16.89
C ASN A 633 24.58 80.10 18.27
N ALA A 634 25.88 79.87 18.45
CA ALA A 634 26.45 79.50 19.77
C ALA A 634 26.28 80.59 20.84
N GLU A 635 26.19 81.86 20.43
CA GLU A 635 26.04 83.01 21.31
C GLU A 635 24.56 83.39 21.53
N TYR A 636 23.75 83.33 20.46
CA TYR A 636 22.29 83.47 20.57
C TYR A 636 21.64 82.35 21.37
N ALA A 637 22.18 81.12 21.36
CA ALA A 637 21.70 80.05 22.21
C ALA A 637 21.81 80.40 23.70
N LYS A 638 22.95 80.97 24.13
CA LYS A 638 23.15 81.41 25.53
C LYS A 638 22.18 82.52 25.95
N LEU A 639 21.95 83.51 25.09
CA LEU A 639 20.97 84.57 25.34
C LEU A 639 19.53 84.03 25.37
N ARG A 640 19.17 83.13 24.46
CA ARG A 640 17.87 82.43 24.49
C ARG A 640 17.73 81.55 25.71
N ASP A 641 18.80 80.95 26.21
CA ASP A 641 18.78 80.11 27.41
C ASP A 641 18.68 80.97 28.68
N GLU A 642 19.30 82.14 28.77
CA GLU A 642 19.06 83.07 29.89
C GLU A 642 17.64 83.65 29.90
N GLU A 643 17.10 84.01 28.73
CA GLU A 643 15.69 84.44 28.62
C GLU A 643 14.71 83.28 28.81
N ARG A 644 15.05 82.06 28.37
CA ARG A 644 14.29 80.85 28.71
C ARG A 644 14.36 80.59 30.19
N ILE A 645 15.49 80.69 30.87
CA ILE A 645 15.60 80.48 32.32
C ILE A 645 14.74 81.50 33.07
N LYS A 646 14.86 82.81 32.77
CA LYS A 646 14.00 83.86 33.38
C LYS A 646 12.52 83.67 33.05
N THR A 647 12.18 83.21 31.84
CA THR A 647 10.79 82.93 31.44
C THR A 647 10.28 81.65 32.08
N ILE A 648 11.10 80.61 32.21
CA ILE A 648 10.82 79.34 32.88
C ILE A 648 10.69 79.56 34.38
N GLU A 649 11.45 80.44 35.02
CA GLU A 649 11.25 80.80 36.43
C GLU A 649 9.93 81.57 36.64
N ARG A 650 9.59 82.50 35.74
CA ARG A 650 8.27 83.18 35.74
C ARG A 650 7.13 82.22 35.44
N ARG A 651 7.35 81.23 34.55
CA ARG A 651 6.38 80.16 34.25
C ARG A 651 6.29 79.19 35.42
N ARG A 652 7.39 78.87 36.11
CA ARG A 652 7.46 78.01 37.30
C ARG A 652 6.75 78.63 38.48
N LYS A 653 6.95 79.92 38.78
CA LYS A 653 6.15 80.65 39.78
C LYS A 653 4.67 80.83 39.41
N ARG A 654 4.32 80.74 38.11
CA ARG A 654 2.91 80.67 37.67
C ARG A 654 2.36 79.24 37.72
N LEU A 655 3.17 78.23 37.41
CA LEU A 655 2.86 76.80 37.40
C LEU A 655 2.83 76.20 38.80
N GLU A 656 3.54 76.77 39.78
CA GLU A 656 3.34 76.46 41.21
C GLU A 656 1.93 76.96 41.62
N LYS A 657 1.54 78.17 41.19
CA LYS A 657 0.21 78.74 41.46
C LYS A 657 -0.95 78.13 40.66
N THR A 658 -0.73 77.59 39.46
CA THR A 658 -1.76 76.83 38.74
C THR A 658 -1.71 75.34 39.05
N GLY A 659 -0.55 74.80 39.44
CA GLY A 659 -0.38 73.44 39.93
C GLY A 659 -1.15 73.20 41.23
N GLU A 660 -1.10 74.14 42.18
CA GLU A 660 -1.99 74.09 43.36
C GLU A 660 -3.49 74.08 42.99
N LEU A 661 -3.89 74.70 41.87
CA LEU A 661 -5.28 74.72 41.37
C LEU A 661 -5.65 73.50 40.52
N GLU A 662 -4.67 72.91 39.83
CA GLU A 662 -4.83 71.70 39.02
C GLU A 662 -4.79 70.45 39.91
N ASP A 663 -3.92 70.37 40.93
CA ASP A 663 -3.95 69.33 41.96
C ASP A 663 -5.29 69.35 42.72
N ILE A 664 -5.80 70.51 43.15
CA ILE A 664 -7.12 70.61 43.80
C ILE A 664 -8.27 70.20 42.86
N ARG A 665 -8.13 70.37 41.54
CA ARG A 665 -9.12 69.90 40.55
C ARG A 665 -8.97 68.41 40.26
N LEU A 666 -7.75 67.90 40.20
CA LEU A 666 -7.43 66.51 39.92
C LEU A 666 -7.82 65.63 41.12
N ASP A 667 -7.51 66.04 42.34
CA ASP A 667 -7.93 65.35 43.56
C ASP A 667 -9.47 65.30 43.67
N LYS A 668 -10.18 66.40 43.34
CA LYS A 668 -11.66 66.38 43.26
C LYS A 668 -12.21 65.50 42.14
N ALA A 669 -11.53 65.42 41.00
CA ALA A 669 -11.92 64.53 39.90
C ALA A 669 -11.67 63.05 40.28
N LEU A 670 -10.56 62.77 40.98
CA LEU A 670 -10.21 61.45 41.49
C LEU A 670 -11.13 61.01 42.63
N GLU A 671 -11.53 61.90 43.55
CA GLU A 671 -12.57 61.61 44.54
C GLU A 671 -13.91 61.28 43.86
N LYS A 672 -14.33 62.07 42.87
CA LYS A 672 -15.58 61.81 42.13
C LYS A 672 -15.52 60.49 41.34
N ALA A 673 -14.39 60.18 40.73
CA ALA A 673 -14.16 58.92 40.02
C ALA A 673 -14.12 57.71 40.98
N ARG A 674 -13.40 57.81 42.12
CA ARG A 674 -13.38 56.79 43.19
C ARG A 674 -14.79 56.52 43.70
N HIS A 675 -15.58 57.57 44.01
CA HIS A 675 -16.96 57.41 44.46
C HIS A 675 -17.88 56.80 43.40
N GLY A 676 -17.68 57.14 42.11
CA GLY A 676 -18.40 56.51 40.99
C GLY A 676 -18.07 55.03 40.83
N MET A 677 -16.80 54.63 40.99
CA MET A 677 -16.39 53.23 40.93
C MET A 677 -16.91 52.41 42.12
N ASP A 678 -16.85 52.95 43.34
CA ASP A 678 -17.45 52.34 44.55
C ASP A 678 -18.96 52.04 44.38
N GLN A 679 -19.69 52.91 43.67
CA GLN A 679 -21.11 52.68 43.37
C GLN A 679 -21.32 51.68 42.23
N LEU A 680 -20.45 51.65 41.22
CA LEU A 680 -20.47 50.64 40.15
C LEU A 680 -20.15 49.24 40.68
N GLU A 681 -19.20 49.10 41.61
CA GLU A 681 -18.86 47.82 42.23
C GLU A 681 -20.03 47.28 43.06
N LYS A 682 -20.68 48.13 43.87
CA LYS A 682 -21.91 47.77 44.61
C LYS A 682 -23.09 47.40 43.71
N LEU A 683 -23.23 48.06 42.56
CA LEU A 683 -24.25 47.70 41.56
C LEU A 683 -23.92 46.38 40.85
N HIS A 684 -22.64 46.11 40.58
CA HIS A 684 -22.22 44.84 39.99
C HIS A 684 -22.39 43.67 40.96
N GLU A 685 -22.11 43.87 42.24
CA GLU A 685 -22.33 42.88 43.31
C GLU A 685 -23.84 42.60 43.52
N ALA A 686 -24.69 43.63 43.41
CA ALA A 686 -26.15 43.45 43.42
C ALA A 686 -26.68 42.70 42.18
N ASP A 687 -26.16 43.01 40.98
CA ASP A 687 -26.51 42.32 39.72
C ASP A 687 -26.05 40.84 39.76
N LEU A 688 -24.90 40.55 40.39
CA LEU A 688 -24.43 39.18 40.65
C LEU A 688 -25.32 38.42 41.64
N GLN A 689 -25.85 39.07 42.68
CA GLN A 689 -26.82 38.42 43.58
C GLN A 689 -28.16 38.11 42.87
N LEU A 690 -28.62 39.01 42.00
CA LEU A 690 -29.77 38.78 41.10
C LEU A 690 -29.48 37.79 39.96
N ILE A 691 -28.24 37.31 39.79
CA ILE A 691 -27.90 36.22 38.87
C ILE A 691 -27.96 34.84 39.57
N ILE A 692 -27.87 34.82 40.90
CA ILE A 692 -27.89 33.61 41.72
C ILE A 692 -29.33 33.29 42.20
N ALA A 693 -30.18 34.30 42.37
CA ALA A 693 -31.61 34.09 42.57
C ALA A 693 -32.30 33.69 41.24
N THR A 694 -33.15 32.67 41.30
CA THR A 694 -33.76 32.05 40.10
C THR A 694 -35.27 32.20 40.08
N ASP A 695 -35.78 33.44 39.99
CA ASP A 695 -37.21 33.66 39.82
C ASP A 695 -37.56 34.78 38.82
N LYS A 696 -38.72 34.64 38.14
CA LYS A 696 -39.04 35.40 36.91
C LYS A 696 -39.38 36.89 37.13
N THR A 697 -39.42 37.37 38.36
CA THR A 697 -39.74 38.77 38.70
C THR A 697 -38.56 39.73 38.55
N GLU A 698 -37.33 39.23 38.42
CA GLU A 698 -36.09 40.03 38.53
C GLU A 698 -35.66 40.72 37.23
N GLU A 699 -36.26 40.37 36.08
CA GLU A 699 -35.85 40.87 34.76
C GLU A 699 -36.11 42.38 34.59
N ALA A 700 -37.14 42.91 35.26
CA ALA A 700 -37.41 44.34 35.36
C ALA A 700 -36.43 45.08 36.29
N GLU A 701 -36.02 44.45 37.40
CA GLU A 701 -35.01 45.02 38.30
C GLU A 701 -33.64 45.08 37.62
N ARG A 702 -33.25 44.05 36.86
CA ARG A 702 -32.03 44.10 36.03
C ARG A 702 -32.06 45.19 34.96
N GLN A 703 -33.20 45.49 34.33
CA GLN A 703 -33.29 46.62 33.40
C GLN A 703 -33.10 47.97 34.11
N THR A 704 -33.67 48.15 35.30
CA THR A 704 -33.44 49.38 36.09
C THR A 704 -32.01 49.50 36.61
N LEU A 705 -31.37 48.39 37.00
CA LEU A 705 -29.94 48.36 37.36
C LEU A 705 -29.03 48.68 36.19
N ASN A 706 -29.24 48.10 35.01
CA ASN A 706 -28.46 48.43 33.81
C ASN A 706 -28.63 49.91 33.41
N THR A 707 -29.86 50.44 33.42
CA THR A 707 -30.11 51.86 33.13
C THR A 707 -29.37 52.77 34.13
N ARG A 708 -29.32 52.39 35.41
CA ARG A 708 -28.62 53.15 36.46
C ARG A 708 -27.10 53.02 36.37
N ARG A 709 -26.60 51.85 35.97
CA ARG A 709 -25.17 51.60 35.68
C ARG A 709 -24.70 52.46 34.51
N ASP A 710 -25.46 52.49 33.43
CA ASP A 710 -25.09 53.22 32.21
C ASP A 710 -25.17 54.74 32.42
N ALA A 711 -26.12 55.22 33.23
CA ALA A 711 -26.14 56.61 33.72
C ALA A 711 -24.88 56.95 34.54
N LEU A 712 -24.49 56.10 35.51
CA LEU A 712 -23.27 56.30 36.31
C LEU A 712 -21.99 56.25 35.46
N LEU A 713 -21.94 55.38 34.45
CA LEU A 713 -20.82 55.33 33.49
C LEU A 713 -20.71 56.62 32.66
N SER A 714 -21.82 57.30 32.35
CA SER A 714 -21.81 58.60 31.68
C SER A 714 -21.45 59.78 32.58
N ASP A 715 -21.63 59.65 33.90
CA ASP A 715 -21.35 60.69 34.91
C ASP A 715 -19.91 60.67 35.45
N ILE A 716 -19.17 59.59 35.14
CA ILE A 716 -17.72 59.49 35.36
C ILE A 716 -17.02 60.22 34.22
N PRO A 717 -16.26 61.30 34.49
CA PRO A 717 -15.58 62.04 33.44
C PRO A 717 -14.49 61.17 32.79
N ASP A 718 -14.46 61.11 31.46
CA ASP A 718 -13.38 60.45 30.72
C ASP A 718 -12.07 61.22 30.93
N LEU A 719 -11.19 60.63 31.73
CA LEU A 719 -9.86 61.14 32.04
C LEU A 719 -8.85 60.52 31.06
N GLU A 720 -8.68 61.15 29.90
CA GLU A 720 -7.60 60.83 28.97
C GLU A 720 -6.24 61.29 29.54
N PHE A 721 -5.56 60.40 30.26
CA PHE A 721 -4.20 60.63 30.73
C PHE A 721 -3.17 60.41 29.61
N ARG A 722 -2.14 61.25 29.57
CA ARG A 722 -0.91 60.96 28.82
C ARG A 722 -0.01 60.03 29.63
N GLU A 723 0.59 59.02 29.00
CA GLU A 723 1.44 58.04 29.66
C GLU A 723 2.64 58.68 30.39
N ASP A 724 3.11 59.83 29.88
CA ASP A 724 4.30 60.55 30.35
C ASP A 724 4.13 61.26 31.71
N GLU A 725 2.89 61.55 32.13
CA GLU A 725 2.59 62.26 33.41
C GLU A 725 2.36 61.28 34.58
N LEU A 726 2.43 59.96 34.33
CA LEU A 726 1.98 58.91 35.25
C LEU A 726 3.08 58.19 36.04
N ASP A 727 4.31 58.71 36.09
CA ASP A 727 5.45 58.02 36.76
C ASP A 727 5.73 58.43 38.21
N GLY A 728 4.89 59.30 38.81
CA GLY A 728 5.02 59.73 40.21
C GLY A 728 4.02 59.13 41.22
N ARG A 729 2.81 58.72 40.78
CA ARG A 729 1.71 58.29 41.67
C ARG A 729 1.09 56.93 41.29
N LYS A 730 1.80 56.06 40.56
CA LYS A 730 1.41 54.65 40.34
C LYS A 730 1.43 53.86 41.66
N LYS A 731 0.28 53.79 42.34
CA LYS A 731 -0.03 52.68 43.28
C LYS A 731 -1.51 52.38 43.56
N GLU A 732 -2.44 53.29 43.24
CA GLU A 732 -3.88 53.05 43.45
C GLU A 732 -4.78 53.69 42.37
N PHE A 733 -4.75 53.16 41.14
CA PHE A 733 -5.91 53.05 40.23
C PHE A 733 -5.46 52.38 38.92
N ASP A 734 -6.22 51.39 38.43
CA ASP A 734 -6.05 50.81 37.09
C ASP A 734 -7.42 50.52 36.47
N LEU A 735 -8.00 51.57 35.87
CA LEU A 735 -9.34 51.54 35.26
C LEU A 735 -9.43 50.49 34.15
N ASN A 736 -8.33 50.27 33.42
CA ASN A 736 -8.26 49.30 32.34
C ASN A 736 -8.19 47.86 32.86
N LYS A 737 -7.58 47.63 34.03
CA LYS A 737 -7.62 46.33 34.71
C LYS A 737 -9.01 46.01 35.25
N PHE A 738 -9.76 46.99 35.77
CA PHE A 738 -11.16 46.79 36.17
C PHE A 738 -12.09 46.55 34.97
N ARG A 739 -12.01 47.39 33.91
CA ARG A 739 -12.73 47.15 32.64
C ARG A 739 -12.40 45.76 32.05
N LYS A 740 -11.15 45.27 32.20
CA LYS A 740 -10.74 43.93 31.78
C LYS A 740 -11.18 42.80 32.72
N SER A 741 -11.33 42.98 34.04
CA SER A 741 -11.87 41.93 34.91
C SER A 741 -13.37 41.75 34.69
N VAL A 742 -14.15 42.84 34.68
CA VAL A 742 -15.60 42.80 34.40
C VAL A 742 -15.91 42.13 33.06
N ALA A 743 -15.10 42.37 32.02
CA ALA A 743 -15.24 41.72 30.70
C ALA A 743 -14.69 40.27 30.64
N LYS A 744 -13.85 39.85 31.60
CA LYS A 744 -13.25 38.52 31.66
C LYS A 744 -14.05 37.55 32.53
N ASP A 745 -14.70 38.04 33.58
CA ASP A 745 -15.42 37.22 34.55
C ASP A 745 -16.89 36.95 34.11
N SER A 746 -17.46 37.80 33.25
CA SER A 746 -18.81 37.64 32.70
C SER A 746 -18.90 36.70 31.47
N ARG A 747 -17.79 36.47 30.75
CA ARG A 747 -17.77 35.61 29.55
C ARG A 747 -17.87 34.09 29.82
N PRO A 748 -17.17 33.51 30.81
CA PRO A 748 -17.22 32.06 31.07
C PRO A 748 -18.63 31.60 31.45
N LEU A 749 -19.28 32.31 32.37
CA LEU A 749 -20.65 32.02 32.83
C LEU A 749 -21.69 32.05 31.69
N LEU A 750 -21.56 33.00 30.75
CA LEU A 750 -22.46 33.07 29.60
C LEU A 750 -22.28 31.87 28.64
N SER A 751 -21.06 31.41 28.41
CA SER A 751 -20.82 30.18 27.63
C SER A 751 -21.35 28.93 28.33
N GLU A 752 -21.13 28.81 29.64
CA GLU A 752 -21.51 27.62 30.43
C GLU A 752 -23.05 27.49 30.54
N ILE A 753 -23.75 28.61 30.80
CA ILE A 753 -25.23 28.66 30.81
C ILE A 753 -25.82 28.40 29.41
N GLN A 754 -25.16 28.84 28.33
CA GLN A 754 -25.59 28.52 26.96
C GLN A 754 -25.37 27.04 26.59
N GLU A 755 -24.32 26.40 27.12
CA GLU A 755 -24.07 24.97 26.94
C GLU A 755 -25.05 24.10 27.74
N GLU A 756 -25.36 24.46 28.99
CA GLU A 756 -26.40 23.77 29.78
C GLU A 756 -27.79 23.92 29.15
N ARG A 757 -28.17 25.13 28.69
CA ARG A 757 -29.44 25.33 27.96
C ARG A 757 -29.52 24.52 26.67
N ARG A 758 -28.39 24.29 25.97
CA ARG A 758 -28.33 23.41 24.78
C ARG A 758 -28.43 21.92 25.11
N LYS A 759 -28.06 21.49 26.32
CA LYS A 759 -28.15 20.10 26.78
C LYS A 759 -29.55 19.72 27.33
N ALA A 760 -30.45 20.70 27.53
CA ALA A 760 -31.66 20.54 28.33
C ALA A 760 -33.01 20.45 27.58
N LEU A 761 -33.07 20.46 26.23
CA LEU A 761 -34.36 20.32 25.49
C LEU A 761 -34.31 19.36 24.28
N PRO A 762 -35.37 18.53 24.08
CA PRO A 762 -35.46 17.54 22.99
C PRO A 762 -36.14 18.07 21.70
N ASN A 763 -36.17 17.21 20.68
CA ASN A 763 -36.52 17.49 19.28
C ASN A 763 -38.00 17.81 18.95
N SER A 764 -38.18 18.52 17.81
CA SER A 764 -39.34 18.49 16.88
C SER A 764 -40.64 19.24 17.29
N PRO A 765 -41.59 19.49 16.35
CA PRO A 765 -41.43 20.11 15.02
C PRO A 765 -42.56 21.13 14.68
N SER A 766 -42.44 21.86 13.54
CA SER A 766 -43.53 22.62 12.85
C SER A 766 -44.19 23.76 13.68
N ASP A 767 -44.91 24.76 13.16
CA ASP A 767 -45.57 24.98 11.86
C ASP A 767 -45.89 26.48 11.62
N THR A 768 -46.55 26.81 10.50
CA THR A 768 -47.38 28.02 10.24
C THR A 768 -46.78 29.44 10.05
N ALA A 769 -47.20 30.05 8.94
CA ALA A 769 -47.25 31.51 8.63
C ALA A 769 -48.50 32.16 9.33
N PRO A 770 -48.92 33.45 9.14
CA PRO A 770 -48.62 34.40 8.04
C PRO A 770 -48.48 35.91 8.44
N ASN A 771 -48.47 36.81 7.44
CA ASN A 771 -49.13 38.15 7.30
C ASN A 771 -49.45 39.03 8.56
N ASP A 772 -49.51 40.38 8.51
CA ASP A 772 -49.79 41.28 7.37
C ASP A 772 -49.47 42.78 7.63
N THR A 773 -49.49 43.58 6.53
CA THR A 773 -49.86 45.02 6.39
C THR A 773 -49.27 46.17 7.22
N GLY A 774 -49.04 47.31 6.51
CA GLY A 774 -49.12 48.70 7.01
C GLY A 774 -47.95 49.59 6.54
N GLN A 775 -47.98 50.20 5.34
CA GLN A 775 -48.54 51.55 5.03
C GLN A 775 -47.99 52.67 5.95
N SER A 776 -47.58 53.87 5.50
CA SER A 776 -47.58 54.60 4.21
C SER A 776 -46.66 55.86 4.38
N GLU A 777 -46.28 56.75 3.43
CA GLU A 777 -46.59 57.00 2.00
C GLU A 777 -45.56 58.01 1.37
N VAL A 778 -45.64 58.24 0.04
CA VAL A 778 -45.36 59.53 -0.70
C VAL A 778 -43.91 60.12 -0.65
N ARG A 779 -43.23 60.49 -1.76
CA ARG A 779 -43.69 61.08 -3.04
C ARG A 779 -42.75 60.88 -4.27
N GLU A 780 -43.37 60.67 -5.43
CA GLU A 780 -43.03 61.03 -6.85
C GLU A 780 -41.57 61.49 -7.19
N HIS A 781 -40.88 60.90 -8.18
CA HIS A 781 -41.20 61.03 -9.61
C HIS A 781 -40.67 59.89 -10.51
N ARG A 782 -41.41 59.64 -11.60
CA ARG A 782 -41.04 58.84 -12.81
C ARG A 782 -40.82 59.82 -14.00
N PRO A 783 -40.24 59.46 -15.16
CA PRO A 783 -40.69 58.32 -16.01
C PRO A 783 -39.50 57.51 -16.63
N GLU A 784 -39.61 56.55 -17.55
CA GLU A 784 -40.74 55.87 -18.23
C GLU A 784 -40.68 54.31 -18.06
N LYS A 785 -40.35 53.60 -19.16
CA LYS A 785 -40.36 52.17 -19.58
C LYS A 785 -39.98 52.17 -21.11
N PRO A 786 -39.97 51.09 -21.95
CA PRO A 786 -40.54 49.73 -21.78
C PRO A 786 -39.77 48.51 -22.41
N VAL A 787 -40.47 47.36 -22.35
CA VAL A 787 -40.49 46.13 -23.22
C VAL A 787 -39.53 44.94 -22.99
N SER A 788 -40.16 43.76 -23.08
CA SER A 788 -39.65 42.40 -23.37
C SER A 788 -38.97 41.62 -22.22
N GLY A 789 -39.29 40.36 -21.93
CA GLY A 789 -40.29 39.43 -22.51
C GLY A 789 -39.69 38.03 -22.75
N VAL A 790 -40.52 36.96 -22.75
CA VAL A 790 -40.17 35.53 -22.93
C VAL A 790 -39.51 34.90 -21.67
N ILE A 791 -40.19 34.10 -20.84
CA ILE A 791 -40.75 32.73 -21.00
C ILE A 791 -39.67 31.64 -21.12
N LEU A 792 -39.50 30.86 -20.04
CA LEU A 792 -38.73 29.61 -19.99
C LEU A 792 -39.71 28.41 -19.89
N PRO A 793 -39.44 27.29 -20.58
CA PRO A 793 -39.98 25.97 -20.21
C PRO A 793 -39.07 25.27 -19.18
N LYS A 794 -39.66 24.29 -18.48
CA LYS A 794 -38.99 23.39 -17.53
C LYS A 794 -38.42 22.17 -18.25
N GLU A 795 -37.35 21.59 -17.71
CA GLU A 795 -37.04 20.15 -17.70
C GLU A 795 -36.16 19.93 -16.45
N GLU A 796 -36.70 19.23 -15.45
CA GLU A 796 -36.49 17.80 -15.16
C GLU A 796 -35.14 17.52 -14.49
N ASN A 797 -35.23 16.97 -13.28
CA ASN A 797 -34.17 16.96 -12.28
C ASN A 797 -34.09 15.56 -11.68
N ASP A 798 -33.26 14.70 -12.27
CA ASP A 798 -33.17 13.29 -11.90
C ASP A 798 -31.94 13.02 -11.00
N GLN A 799 -32.17 12.27 -9.92
CA GLN A 799 -31.23 12.15 -8.80
C GLN A 799 -30.42 10.86 -8.86
N LEU A 800 -29.10 10.94 -8.68
CA LEU A 800 -28.29 9.80 -8.24
C LEU A 800 -27.24 10.18 -7.17
N PRO A 801 -26.85 9.24 -6.28
CA PRO A 801 -26.41 9.60 -4.93
C PRO A 801 -24.89 9.78 -4.77
N ARG A 802 -24.50 10.79 -3.98
CA ARG A 802 -23.11 10.96 -3.51
C ARG A 802 -22.82 10.06 -2.30
N LYS A 803 -21.99 9.03 -2.49
CA LYS A 803 -21.33 8.32 -1.37
C LYS A 803 -20.19 9.18 -0.82
N ALA A 804 -20.20 9.47 0.48
CA ALA A 804 -19.11 10.13 1.16
C ALA A 804 -17.87 9.21 1.26
N ARG A 805 -16.68 9.74 0.99
CA ARG A 805 -15.39 9.10 1.34
C ARG A 805 -14.79 9.82 2.54
N GLN A 806 -14.39 9.06 3.56
CA GLN A 806 -13.61 9.57 4.69
C GLN A 806 -12.13 9.72 4.30
N PRO A 807 -11.39 10.72 4.82
CA PRO A 807 -9.94 10.80 4.67
C PRO A 807 -9.25 9.93 5.74
N GLY A 808 -8.54 8.88 5.30
CA GLY A 808 -7.63 8.11 6.17
C GLY A 808 -6.26 8.76 6.23
N SER A 809 -5.72 8.98 7.44
CA SER A 809 -4.38 9.56 7.63
C SER A 809 -3.31 8.47 7.67
N ALA A 810 -2.34 8.54 6.76
CA ALA A 810 -1.16 7.68 6.78
C ALA A 810 0.05 8.43 7.39
N LYS A 811 0.45 8.07 8.61
CA LYS A 811 1.77 8.42 9.17
C LYS A 811 2.71 7.22 9.02
N GLY A 812 3.40 7.14 7.90
CA GLY A 812 4.53 6.20 7.72
C GLY A 812 5.84 6.87 8.08
N GLN A 813 6.51 6.42 9.14
CA GLN A 813 7.90 6.81 9.41
C GLN A 813 8.85 5.86 8.67
N ILE A 814 9.66 6.40 7.77
CA ILE A 814 10.76 5.66 7.14
C ILE A 814 11.95 5.68 8.11
N LYS A 815 12.40 4.51 8.55
CA LYS A 815 13.73 4.34 9.15
C LYS A 815 14.71 3.97 8.04
N MET A 816 15.75 4.76 7.84
CA MET A 816 16.90 4.33 7.06
C MET A 816 17.76 3.37 7.90
N ALA A 817 18.33 2.35 7.26
CA ALA A 817 19.42 1.58 7.83
C ALA A 817 20.75 2.28 7.50
N PRO A 818 21.72 2.35 8.44
CA PRO A 818 23.12 2.48 8.08
C PRO A 818 23.62 1.16 7.49
N ASP A 819 24.76 1.23 6.79
CA ASP A 819 25.54 0.14 6.16
C ASP A 819 25.32 0.03 4.64
N PHE A 820 26.07 0.86 3.90
CA PHE A 820 26.39 0.62 2.49
C PHE A 820 27.80 1.14 2.18
N ASP A 821 28.81 0.37 2.60
CA ASP A 821 30.19 0.57 2.14
C ASP A 821 30.29 0.15 0.67
N ALA A 822 30.59 1.10 -0.20
CA ALA A 822 30.92 0.86 -1.60
C ALA A 822 32.43 1.15 -1.81
N PRO A 823 33.22 0.21 -2.36
CA PRO A 823 34.62 0.48 -2.68
C PRO A 823 34.72 1.38 -3.93
N LEU A 824 35.67 2.31 -3.87
CA LEU A 824 36.09 3.14 -5.01
C LEU A 824 37.06 2.32 -5.88
N GLU A 825 36.64 1.95 -7.09
CA GLU A 825 37.56 1.49 -8.14
C GLU A 825 37.35 2.30 -9.44
N GLU A 826 38.49 2.85 -9.87
CA GLU A 826 38.92 3.33 -11.19
C GLU A 826 37.88 3.37 -12.35
N PHE A 827 37.59 4.59 -12.81
CA PHE A 827 37.20 4.83 -14.21
C PHE A 827 38.38 5.47 -14.95
N GLN A 828 38.83 4.83 -16.02
CA GLN A 828 39.74 5.40 -17.02
C GLN A 828 38.93 6.13 -18.09
N GLU A 829 39.53 7.18 -18.68
CA GLU A 829 38.93 7.98 -19.75
C GLU A 829 39.11 7.31 -21.12
N GLU A 830 38.01 7.14 -21.88
CA GLU A 830 37.95 7.21 -23.36
C GLU A 830 36.61 7.84 -23.78
#